data_AF-W2Y6K5-F1
#
_entry.id   AF-W2Y6K5-F1
#
_cell.length_a   1.000
_cell.length_b   1.000
_cell.length_c   1.000
_cell.angle_alpha   90.00
_cell.angle_beta   90.00
_cell.angle_gamma   90.00
#
_symmetry.space_group_name_H-M   'P 1'
#
loop_
_entity.id
_entity.type
_entity.pdbx_description
1 polymer ?
#
loop_
_entity_poly.entity_id
_entity_poly.type
_entity_poly.pdbx_seq_one_letter_code
_entity_poly.pdbx_strand_id
1 'polypeptide(L)'
;MRRRKEHRTAIHSVPATSNSVHKPVGNVITPTRYALSTGDAAVLLVLAAGTLLVYTMTLYPSIAGGDSGELVAESCHLGISHPPGYPLFNMVVHLFTQYLPLGDTPAWRANFFSAVCDTVAVSFIYLSLLHWMALTGWTGRRVAAFTAAALFGFSPLIWTYAVGAEVFALNNAFAAVLVFLLMQYARRGDFKSALTGAFTCGLGMCNQHTIILFELPIIAWVLWSRRRSLWWKEVAHFTGAFALGLTPYIYMPITANWNPQPGSWGDVSTLSGLIHHIRRADYGTFRLYASDEANEDLWTRLYLYGVDLTNREIPFQLAFPIIGLGMLQTLRVSTNMNRQLGGFMIAMYTFYMIVFHSLANLPISEGLIYGVQMRFWQQPNVVIFIWFGVGLGYIVNLVAQVIGGTSRVMKTASSMILHIACLALVGAQIWRWYELCDQNQAFYIRNYAHALLDPLPPNAILFVNFDLQWTSLRYLQRCELRRPDVTVLNLSMMTYKWFATKHDHYPNLQFPGSRLVPFGSVSDGFSMTQLLDTNIVQTFSEKQLRFFLGGKLSYNDQDFIEKYTLVPYGLLDEFQSLTTPSPSLKNWYSSQQKVKRMIRERLSTLPPEKIYNDETWEWTIARDYGMKELNWATYLLERTIAEDPENLTLLSEAAKPMELSYQLEPSEFWNAASNLKNLGLAYAQMVKSSHEFTTSTDPFFNEVVGAGVEDSRFKDRASARMLEVWNSWLQVPEAKLDQGYEAIRSIVRKFVPEEKKLEKSSKRRKKKSPKKRVSTKTGKK
;
A
#
# COMPACT_ATOMS: atom_id res chain seq x y z
N MET A 1 -20.67 -18.25 119.57
CA MET A 1 -21.33 -17.21 118.75
C MET A 1 -20.87 -17.35 117.30
N ARG A 2 -21.82 -17.58 116.39
CA ARG A 2 -21.92 -17.28 114.92
C ARG A 2 -20.62 -17.19 114.06
N ARG A 3 -20.51 -17.70 112.83
CA ARG A 3 -21.39 -18.42 111.87
C ARG A 3 -20.54 -18.78 110.61
N ARG A 4 -20.70 -20.00 110.05
CA ARG A 4 -20.77 -20.44 108.61
C ARG A 4 -19.62 -20.05 107.63
N LYS A 5 -19.17 -20.84 106.65
CA LYS A 5 -19.67 -22.06 105.95
C LYS A 5 -18.51 -22.67 105.11
N GLU A 6 -18.61 -23.98 104.86
CA GLU A 6 -17.72 -24.87 104.09
C GLU A 6 -17.77 -24.68 102.55
N HIS A 7 -16.74 -25.11 101.80
CA HIS A 7 -16.76 -26.35 100.98
C HIS A 7 -15.43 -26.70 100.29
N ARG A 8 -15.13 -28.01 100.30
CA ARG A 8 -14.13 -28.78 99.50
C ARG A 8 -14.63 -28.91 98.03
N THR A 9 -13.81 -29.17 97.02
CA THR A 9 -13.34 -30.52 96.61
C THR A 9 -12.17 -30.50 95.60
N ALA A 10 -11.34 -31.54 95.68
CA ALA A 10 -10.28 -31.91 94.73
C ALA A 10 -10.80 -32.88 93.65
N ILE A 11 -10.02 -33.13 92.57
CA ILE A 11 -9.63 -34.47 92.03
C ILE A 11 -8.88 -34.35 90.67
N HIS A 12 -8.00 -35.35 90.46
CA HIS A 12 -6.95 -35.62 89.48
C HIS A 12 -7.34 -35.99 88.01
N SER A 13 -6.39 -35.69 87.09
CA SER A 13 -5.77 -36.46 85.95
C SER A 13 -6.54 -37.27 84.85
N VAL A 14 -6.28 -36.89 83.57
CA VAL A 14 -5.78 -37.66 82.37
C VAL A 14 -6.69 -38.78 81.75
N PRO A 15 -6.63 -39.22 80.44
CA PRO A 15 -6.22 -38.69 79.11
C PRO A 15 -7.25 -38.88 77.92
N ALA A 16 -6.88 -38.37 76.73
CA ALA A 16 -7.17 -38.83 75.33
C ALA A 16 -8.61 -38.97 74.78
N THR A 17 -8.91 -38.28 73.66
CA THR A 17 -9.29 -38.84 72.32
C THR A 17 -9.82 -37.77 71.34
N SER A 18 -9.84 -38.17 70.07
CA SER A 18 -9.99 -37.48 68.78
C SER A 18 -11.23 -36.62 68.50
N ASN A 19 -11.03 -35.65 67.59
CA ASN A 19 -11.87 -35.20 66.45
C ASN A 19 -11.66 -33.67 66.32
N SER A 20 -11.53 -32.98 65.20
CA SER A 20 -11.50 -33.20 63.76
C SER A 20 -11.43 -31.76 63.15
N VAL A 21 -10.99 -31.59 61.90
CA VAL A 21 -11.26 -30.39 61.05
C VAL A 21 -10.49 -29.09 61.38
N HIS A 22 -9.36 -28.87 60.69
CA HIS A 22 -9.29 -27.87 59.60
C HIS A 22 -7.97 -28.04 58.82
N LYS A 23 -8.04 -28.79 57.71
CA LYS A 23 -7.04 -28.70 56.64
C LYS A 23 -7.20 -27.33 55.96
N PRO A 24 -6.13 -26.58 55.70
CA PRO A 24 -6.21 -25.46 54.77
C PRO A 24 -6.39 -26.03 53.37
N VAL A 25 -7.63 -26.04 52.88
CA VAL A 25 -7.92 -26.21 51.46
C VAL A 25 -7.59 -24.88 50.79
N GLY A 26 -6.37 -24.81 50.28
CA GLY A 26 -5.90 -23.76 49.42
C GLY A 26 -4.78 -24.33 48.59
N ASN A 27 -5.13 -24.99 47.49
CA ASN A 27 -4.19 -25.33 46.44
C ASN A 27 -3.57 -24.01 45.94
N VAL A 28 -2.45 -23.63 46.53
CA VAL A 28 -1.53 -22.66 45.93
C VAL A 28 -0.99 -23.37 44.69
N ILE A 29 -1.62 -23.09 43.56
CA ILE A 29 -1.07 -23.42 42.25
C ILE A 29 0.25 -22.68 42.17
N THR A 30 1.35 -23.39 42.40
CA THR A 30 2.68 -22.88 42.10
C THR A 30 2.68 -22.51 40.62
N PRO A 31 3.04 -21.27 40.24
CA PRO A 31 3.11 -20.88 38.85
C PRO A 31 4.27 -21.65 38.23
N THR A 32 3.97 -22.81 37.65
CA THR A 32 4.93 -23.58 36.86
C THR A 32 5.40 -22.66 35.74
N ARG A 33 6.69 -22.30 35.78
CA ARG A 33 7.36 -21.65 34.66
C ARG A 33 7.12 -22.55 33.45
N TYR A 34 6.30 -22.11 32.50
CA TYR A 34 6.22 -22.76 31.21
C TYR A 34 7.57 -22.53 30.52
N ALA A 35 8.48 -23.49 30.70
CA ALA A 35 9.73 -23.55 29.97
C ALA A 35 9.43 -24.20 28.61
N LEU A 36 9.95 -23.61 27.54
CA LEU A 36 9.89 -24.21 26.22
C LEU A 36 10.56 -25.58 26.29
N SER A 37 9.86 -26.63 25.86
CA SER A 37 10.50 -27.93 25.70
C SER A 37 11.49 -27.88 24.53
N THR A 38 12.48 -28.77 24.51
CA THR A 38 13.44 -28.89 23.39
C THR A 38 12.73 -29.03 22.04
N GLY A 39 11.61 -29.78 22.01
CA GLY A 39 10.77 -29.90 20.81
C GLY A 39 10.02 -28.62 20.42
N ASP A 40 9.61 -27.78 21.38
CA ASP A 40 9.00 -26.48 21.07
C ASP A 40 10.06 -25.54 20.46
N ALA A 41 11.28 -25.54 21.00
CA ALA A 41 12.39 -24.75 20.48
C ALA A 41 12.81 -25.20 19.06
N ALA A 42 12.87 -26.51 18.80
CA ALA A 42 13.21 -27.04 17.48
C ALA A 42 12.17 -26.63 16.42
N VAL A 43 10.87 -26.73 16.72
CA VAL A 43 9.81 -26.32 15.79
C VAL A 43 9.84 -24.80 15.57
N LEU A 44 10.08 -24.00 16.60
CA LEU A 44 10.27 -22.56 16.45
C LEU A 44 11.43 -22.23 15.51
N LEU A 45 12.57 -22.89 15.66
CA LEU A 45 13.74 -22.68 14.79
C LEU A 45 13.43 -23.03 13.34
N VAL A 46 12.74 -24.15 13.10
CA VAL A 46 12.31 -24.56 11.74
C VAL A 46 11.35 -23.53 11.14
N LEU A 47 10.35 -23.08 11.92
CA LEU A 47 9.40 -22.07 11.48
C LEU A 47 10.12 -20.75 11.14
N ALA A 48 10.93 -20.23 12.05
CA ALA A 48 11.63 -18.97 11.87
C ALA A 48 12.62 -19.02 10.69
N ALA A 49 13.43 -20.09 10.60
CA ALA A 49 14.37 -20.25 9.50
C ALA A 49 13.66 -20.43 8.15
N GLY A 50 12.57 -21.20 8.10
CA GLY A 50 11.78 -21.40 6.89
C GLY A 50 11.09 -20.12 6.42
N THR A 51 10.46 -19.37 7.32
CA THR A 51 9.83 -18.08 7.02
C THR A 51 10.86 -17.07 6.53
N LEU A 52 11.97 -16.88 7.25
CA LEU A 52 13.00 -15.95 6.85
C LEU A 52 13.62 -16.33 5.50
N LEU A 53 13.85 -17.63 5.25
CA LEU A 53 14.37 -18.10 3.97
C LEU A 53 13.43 -17.76 2.81
N VAL A 54 12.14 -18.09 2.95
CA VAL A 54 11.14 -17.80 1.90
C VAL A 54 11.06 -16.30 1.66
N TYR A 55 10.92 -15.48 2.71
CA TYR A 55 10.90 -14.03 2.57
C TYR A 55 12.16 -13.50 1.88
N THR A 56 13.34 -13.97 2.28
CA THR A 56 14.63 -13.56 1.69
C THR A 56 14.69 -13.89 0.19
N MET A 57 14.19 -15.05 -0.22
CA MET A 57 14.14 -15.49 -1.62
C MET A 57 13.16 -14.68 -2.48
N THR A 58 12.17 -14.04 -1.84
CA THR A 58 11.10 -13.27 -2.49
C THR A 58 11.23 -11.76 -2.31
N LEU A 59 12.30 -11.26 -1.67
CA LEU A 59 12.49 -9.82 -1.41
C LEU A 59 12.52 -9.01 -2.71
N TYR A 60 12.03 -7.77 -2.65
CA TYR A 60 12.37 -6.81 -3.70
C TYR A 60 13.90 -6.65 -3.79
N PRO A 61 14.48 -6.65 -5.00
CA PRO A 61 15.92 -6.46 -5.18
C PRO A 61 16.36 -5.00 -4.92
N SER A 62 15.40 -4.07 -4.89
CA SER A 62 15.58 -2.67 -4.56
C SER A 62 14.32 -2.12 -3.85
N ILE A 63 14.01 -0.84 -3.98
CA ILE A 63 12.86 -0.21 -3.33
C ILE A 63 11.53 -0.81 -3.79
N ALA A 64 10.63 -1.00 -2.83
CA ALA A 64 9.24 -1.38 -3.06
C ALA A 64 8.38 -0.12 -3.31
N GLY A 65 7.09 -0.33 -3.58
CA GLY A 65 6.12 0.75 -3.80
C GLY A 65 5.75 1.53 -2.55
N GLY A 66 5.08 2.67 -2.74
CA GLY A 66 4.58 3.51 -1.65
C GLY A 66 5.67 4.30 -0.95
N ASP A 67 5.69 4.26 0.38
CA ASP A 67 6.56 5.08 1.21
C ASP A 67 7.99 4.51 1.29
N SER A 68 8.18 3.27 0.85
CA SER A 68 9.45 2.54 0.92
C SER A 68 10.65 3.35 0.40
N GLY A 69 10.51 4.00 -0.75
CA GLY A 69 11.58 4.82 -1.33
C GLY A 69 12.03 5.97 -0.43
N GLU A 70 11.09 6.68 0.20
CA GLU A 70 11.42 7.77 1.14
C GLU A 70 11.98 7.21 2.44
N LEU A 71 11.34 6.21 3.03
CA LEU A 71 11.78 5.60 4.28
C LEU A 71 13.22 5.09 4.19
N VAL A 72 13.56 4.41 3.09
CA VAL A 72 14.93 3.94 2.84
C VAL A 72 15.88 5.13 2.56
N ALA A 73 15.46 6.12 1.79
CA ALA A 73 16.25 7.33 1.51
C ALA A 73 16.67 8.05 2.81
N GLU A 74 15.70 8.32 3.69
CA GLU A 74 15.98 8.97 4.98
C GLU A 74 16.82 8.04 5.88
N SER A 75 16.64 6.74 5.82
CA SER A 75 17.47 5.79 6.59
C SER A 75 18.93 5.79 6.14
N CYS A 76 19.24 5.97 4.85
CA CYS A 76 20.62 5.96 4.34
C CYS A 76 21.50 7.06 4.94
N HIS A 77 20.92 8.21 5.28
CA HIS A 77 21.65 9.38 5.81
C HIS A 77 21.14 9.85 7.17
N LEU A 78 20.29 9.08 7.84
CA LEU A 78 19.62 9.48 9.06
C LEU A 78 18.90 10.84 8.90
N GLY A 79 17.90 10.88 8.03
CA GLY A 79 16.96 12.00 7.87
C GLY A 79 15.60 11.79 8.54
N ILE A 80 14.64 12.62 8.12
CA ILE A 80 13.30 12.72 8.71
C ILE A 80 12.27 12.44 7.62
N SER A 81 11.60 11.30 7.76
CA SER A 81 10.52 10.87 6.89
C SER A 81 9.25 11.68 7.16
N HIS A 82 8.25 11.48 6.30
CA HIS A 82 6.93 12.07 6.50
C HIS A 82 6.35 11.79 7.91
N PRO A 83 5.42 12.62 8.42
CA PRO A 83 4.91 12.52 9.78
C PRO A 83 4.34 11.12 10.11
N PRO A 84 4.67 10.52 11.27
CA PRO A 84 5.30 11.12 12.44
C PRO A 84 6.84 11.01 12.46
N GLY A 85 7.48 10.66 11.34
CA GLY A 85 8.94 10.64 11.17
C GLY A 85 9.61 9.28 11.38
N TYR A 86 8.90 8.28 11.93
CA TYR A 86 9.34 6.88 12.09
C TYR A 86 10.79 6.72 12.61
N PRO A 87 11.22 7.45 13.67
CA PRO A 87 12.63 7.53 14.04
C PRO A 87 13.25 6.18 14.39
N LEU A 88 12.51 5.27 15.03
CA LEU A 88 13.05 3.94 15.35
C LEU A 88 13.32 3.13 14.07
N PHE A 89 12.41 3.18 13.10
CA PHE A 89 12.58 2.52 11.81
C PHE A 89 13.83 3.08 11.11
N ASN A 90 13.93 4.40 10.96
CA ASN A 90 15.05 5.04 10.28
C ASN A 90 16.40 4.69 10.93
N MET A 91 16.47 4.72 12.27
CA MET A 91 17.69 4.40 13.01
C MET A 91 18.11 2.93 12.82
N VAL A 92 17.18 1.98 12.90
CA VAL A 92 17.52 0.55 12.77
C VAL A 92 17.84 0.19 11.33
N VAL A 93 17.07 0.70 10.37
CA VAL A 93 17.36 0.49 8.94
C VAL A 93 18.68 1.14 8.55
N HIS A 94 19.03 2.30 9.11
CA HIS A 94 20.37 2.87 8.94
C HIS A 94 21.46 1.85 9.33
N LEU A 95 21.34 1.20 10.49
CA LEU A 95 22.32 0.18 10.91
C LEU A 95 22.39 -0.98 9.91
N PHE A 96 21.25 -1.45 9.37
CA PHE A 96 21.24 -2.50 8.35
C PHE A 96 21.90 -2.04 7.06
N THR A 97 21.56 -0.85 6.56
CA THR A 97 22.13 -0.33 5.30
C THR A 97 23.64 -0.11 5.39
N GLN A 98 24.15 0.34 6.54
CA GLN A 98 25.57 0.63 6.74
C GLN A 98 26.42 -0.59 7.10
N TYR A 99 25.90 -1.52 7.93
CA TYR A 99 26.73 -2.55 8.57
C TYR A 99 26.41 -4.00 8.17
N LEU A 100 25.27 -4.28 7.53
CA LEU A 100 24.98 -5.63 7.05
C LEU A 100 25.84 -5.92 5.81
N PRO A 101 26.75 -6.92 5.83
CA PRO A 101 27.66 -7.20 4.70
C PRO A 101 26.99 -7.99 3.57
N LEU A 102 25.67 -8.16 3.62
CA LEU A 102 24.86 -8.90 2.65
C LEU A 102 23.99 -7.94 1.85
N GLY A 103 23.60 -8.35 0.64
CA GLY A 103 22.74 -7.57 -0.25
C GLY A 103 23.48 -6.51 -1.06
N ASP A 104 23.09 -6.39 -2.33
CA ASP A 104 23.76 -5.55 -3.31
C ASP A 104 23.40 -4.06 -3.18
N THR A 105 22.24 -3.74 -2.60
CA THR A 105 21.73 -2.38 -2.47
C THR A 105 21.30 -2.04 -1.04
N PRO A 106 21.34 -0.75 -0.64
CA PRO A 106 20.76 -0.32 0.64
C PRO A 106 19.28 -0.73 0.79
N ALA A 107 18.49 -0.63 -0.29
CA ALA A 107 17.09 -1.04 -0.27
C ALA A 107 16.92 -2.54 0.00
N TRP A 108 17.74 -3.41 -0.60
CA TRP A 108 17.69 -4.84 -0.29
C TRP A 108 17.93 -5.11 1.21
N ARG A 109 18.90 -4.43 1.82
CA ARG A 109 19.20 -4.57 3.27
C ARG A 109 18.03 -4.09 4.14
N ALA A 110 17.35 -3.04 3.71
CA ALA A 110 16.14 -2.55 4.35
C ALA A 110 14.96 -3.54 4.19
N ASN A 111 14.78 -4.14 3.02
CA ASN A 111 13.76 -5.16 2.77
C ASN A 111 14.02 -6.41 3.64
N PHE A 112 15.28 -6.82 3.75
CA PHE A 112 15.68 -7.92 4.64
C PHE A 112 15.37 -7.62 6.11
N PHE A 113 15.48 -6.36 6.56
CA PHE A 113 15.06 -5.96 7.89
C PHE A 113 13.55 -6.19 8.11
N SER A 114 12.69 -5.84 7.15
CA SER A 114 11.25 -6.17 7.21
C SER A 114 11.02 -7.67 7.33
N ALA A 115 11.72 -8.49 6.54
CA ALA A 115 11.60 -9.95 6.60
C ALA A 115 11.98 -10.52 7.99
N VAL A 116 13.02 -9.96 8.61
CA VAL A 116 13.40 -10.31 9.99
C VAL A 116 12.28 -9.93 10.96
N CYS A 117 11.70 -8.74 10.83
CA CYS A 117 10.63 -8.26 11.71
C CYS A 117 9.38 -9.15 11.67
N ASP A 118 8.87 -9.49 10.48
CA ASP A 118 7.70 -10.37 10.40
C ASP A 118 8.02 -11.83 10.77
N THR A 119 9.28 -12.28 10.57
CA THR A 119 9.73 -13.57 11.15
C THR A 119 9.66 -13.55 12.68
N VAL A 120 10.00 -12.42 13.31
CA VAL A 120 9.81 -12.21 14.75
C VAL A 120 8.32 -12.24 15.10
N ALA A 121 7.45 -11.57 14.33
CA ALA A 121 6.01 -11.62 14.57
C ALA A 121 5.45 -13.05 14.53
N VAL A 122 5.78 -13.82 13.48
CA VAL A 122 5.45 -15.25 13.32
C VAL A 122 5.92 -16.07 14.52
N SER A 123 7.17 -15.85 14.96
CA SER A 123 7.76 -16.52 16.11
C SER A 123 7.00 -16.24 17.41
N PHE A 124 6.63 -14.99 17.67
CA PHE A 124 5.91 -14.60 18.88
C PHE A 124 4.43 -14.99 18.85
N ILE A 125 3.80 -15.10 17.68
CA ILE A 125 2.47 -15.71 17.54
C ILE A 125 2.53 -17.20 17.90
N TYR A 126 3.51 -17.93 17.37
CA TYR A 126 3.74 -19.34 17.72
C TYR A 126 3.92 -19.51 19.24
N LEU A 127 4.80 -18.72 19.85
CA LEU A 127 5.06 -18.75 21.29
C LEU A 127 3.80 -18.41 22.11
N SER A 128 3.04 -17.40 21.70
CA SER A 128 1.76 -17.03 22.33
C SER A 128 0.77 -18.19 22.29
N LEU A 129 0.62 -18.86 21.14
CA LEU A 129 -0.25 -20.01 20.97
C LEU A 129 0.15 -21.20 21.86
N LEU A 130 1.44 -21.53 21.91
CA LEU A 130 1.93 -22.57 22.83
C LEU A 130 1.65 -22.23 24.28
N HIS A 131 1.87 -20.96 24.66
CA HIS A 131 1.64 -20.50 26.01
C HIS A 131 0.16 -20.51 26.39
N TRP A 132 -0.73 -20.15 25.46
CA TRP A 132 -2.18 -20.21 25.64
C TRP A 132 -2.64 -21.65 25.88
N MET A 133 -2.22 -22.56 25.00
CA MET A 133 -2.66 -23.96 24.99
C MET A 133 -1.91 -24.84 26.01
N ALA A 134 -0.90 -24.32 26.71
CA ALA A 134 -0.07 -25.10 27.64
C ALA A 134 -0.88 -25.85 28.72
N LEU A 135 -1.99 -25.26 29.20
CA LEU A 135 -2.81 -25.84 30.28
C LEU A 135 -3.98 -26.69 29.79
N THR A 136 -4.21 -26.77 28.48
CA THR A 136 -5.39 -27.47 27.95
C THR A 136 -5.18 -28.98 27.85
N GLY A 137 -3.92 -29.43 27.82
CA GLY A 137 -3.58 -30.84 27.58
C GLY A 137 -3.89 -31.31 26.15
N TRP A 138 -4.20 -30.39 25.23
CA TRP A 138 -4.62 -30.73 23.86
C TRP A 138 -3.50 -31.43 23.08
N THR A 139 -3.86 -32.53 22.43
CA THR A 139 -2.98 -33.18 21.46
C THR A 139 -2.85 -32.29 20.22
N GLY A 140 -1.67 -32.24 19.61
CA GLY A 140 -1.43 -31.43 18.41
C GLY A 140 -1.27 -29.92 18.64
N ARG A 141 -1.10 -29.43 19.89
CA ARG A 141 -0.86 -28.00 20.17
C ARG A 141 0.26 -27.37 19.34
N ARG A 142 1.34 -28.13 19.09
CA ARG A 142 2.51 -27.65 18.33
C ARG A 142 2.19 -27.46 16.86
N VAL A 143 1.46 -28.40 16.26
CA VAL A 143 1.10 -28.30 14.84
C VAL A 143 0.06 -27.21 14.62
N ALA A 144 -0.95 -27.09 15.50
CA ALA A 144 -1.89 -25.99 15.41
C ALA A 144 -1.23 -24.61 15.55
N ALA A 145 -0.28 -24.48 16.50
CA ALA A 145 0.49 -23.26 16.67
C ALA A 145 1.38 -22.95 15.46
N PHE A 146 2.08 -23.96 14.92
CA PHE A 146 2.90 -23.83 13.72
C PHE A 146 2.05 -23.41 12.52
N THR A 147 0.94 -24.10 12.26
CA THR A 147 0.04 -23.80 11.13
C THR A 147 -0.49 -22.40 11.21
N ALA A 148 -1.01 -21.95 12.35
CA ALA A 148 -1.57 -20.61 12.47
C ALA A 148 -0.51 -19.51 12.31
N ALA A 149 0.69 -19.69 12.90
CA ALA A 149 1.78 -18.74 12.76
C ALA A 149 2.33 -18.70 11.32
N ALA A 150 2.45 -19.86 10.66
CA ALA A 150 2.87 -19.93 9.26
C ALA A 150 1.82 -19.34 8.31
N LEU A 151 0.52 -19.60 8.53
CA LEU A 151 -0.54 -19.01 7.74
C LEU A 151 -0.61 -17.48 7.91
N PHE A 152 -0.30 -16.95 9.11
CA PHE A 152 -0.12 -15.51 9.30
C PHE A 152 1.04 -14.98 8.45
N GLY A 153 2.23 -15.60 8.56
CA GLY A 153 3.40 -15.14 7.81
C GLY A 153 3.24 -15.24 6.28
N PHE A 154 2.59 -16.28 5.80
CA PHE A 154 2.36 -16.50 4.36
C PHE A 154 0.98 -15.99 3.91
N SER A 155 0.31 -15.16 4.70
CA SER A 155 -0.84 -14.42 4.22
C SER A 155 -0.36 -13.32 3.26
N PRO A 156 -1.09 -13.03 2.17
CA PRO A 156 -0.60 -12.13 1.14
C PRO A 156 -0.37 -10.71 1.69
N LEU A 157 -1.22 -10.23 2.60
CA LEU A 157 -1.03 -8.94 3.22
C LEU A 157 0.26 -8.87 4.06
N ILE A 158 0.53 -9.87 4.90
CA ILE A 158 1.75 -9.90 5.72
C ILE A 158 2.99 -10.09 4.84
N TRP A 159 2.96 -11.07 3.94
CA TRP A 159 4.09 -11.39 3.08
C TRP A 159 4.50 -10.21 2.19
N THR A 160 3.54 -9.44 1.65
CA THR A 160 3.82 -8.24 0.85
C THR A 160 4.67 -7.20 1.62
N TYR A 161 4.38 -6.97 2.89
CA TYR A 161 5.15 -6.02 3.73
C TYR A 161 6.37 -6.66 4.40
N ALA A 162 6.45 -7.99 4.44
CA ALA A 162 7.66 -8.69 4.84
C ALA A 162 8.77 -8.59 3.77
N VAL A 163 8.41 -8.46 2.48
CA VAL A 163 9.38 -8.44 1.37
C VAL A 163 9.80 -7.04 0.91
N GLY A 164 9.13 -5.99 1.39
CA GLY A 164 9.43 -4.58 1.11
C GLY A 164 9.65 -3.76 2.38
N ALA A 165 10.61 -2.83 2.33
CA ALA A 165 10.96 -1.95 3.45
C ALA A 165 9.85 -0.95 3.73
N GLU A 166 9.05 -1.22 4.76
CA GLU A 166 7.91 -0.41 5.21
C GLU A 166 7.74 -0.59 6.73
N VAL A 167 7.04 0.34 7.38
CA VAL A 167 6.95 0.40 8.86
C VAL A 167 6.07 -0.69 9.48
N PHE A 168 5.29 -1.40 8.66
CA PHE A 168 4.27 -2.34 9.13
C PHE A 168 4.84 -3.64 9.68
N ALA A 169 5.89 -4.21 9.08
CA ALA A 169 6.51 -5.45 9.54
C ALA A 169 7.08 -5.31 10.96
N LEU A 170 7.78 -4.20 11.23
CA LEU A 170 8.24 -3.88 12.59
C LEU A 170 7.07 -3.68 13.56
N ASN A 171 5.94 -3.14 13.09
CA ASN A 171 4.77 -2.95 13.93
C ASN A 171 4.05 -4.27 14.27
N ASN A 172 4.01 -5.22 13.32
CA ASN A 172 3.53 -6.58 13.57
C ASN A 172 4.40 -7.28 14.63
N ALA A 173 5.72 -7.11 14.56
CA ALA A 173 6.64 -7.63 15.57
C ALA A 173 6.33 -7.07 16.96
N PHE A 174 6.12 -5.74 17.08
CA PHE A 174 5.70 -5.12 18.33
C PHE A 174 4.37 -5.65 18.85
N ALA A 175 3.34 -5.72 18.00
CA ALA A 175 2.03 -6.24 18.38
C ALA A 175 2.12 -7.70 18.89
N ALA A 176 2.83 -8.58 18.18
CA ALA A 176 3.02 -9.97 18.58
C ALA A 176 3.80 -10.11 19.89
N VAL A 177 4.88 -9.32 20.07
CA VAL A 177 5.65 -9.27 21.32
C VAL A 177 4.82 -8.75 22.48
N LEU A 178 4.03 -7.69 22.29
CA LEU A 178 3.16 -7.13 23.32
C LEU A 178 2.08 -8.12 23.75
N VAL A 179 1.45 -8.85 22.81
CA VAL A 179 0.50 -9.92 23.14
C VAL A 179 1.19 -11.02 23.95
N PHE A 180 2.39 -11.45 23.56
CA PHE A 180 3.15 -12.45 24.32
C PHE A 180 3.52 -11.98 25.73
N LEU A 181 3.99 -10.74 25.88
CA LEU A 181 4.32 -10.13 27.17
C LEU A 181 3.08 -9.99 28.06
N LEU A 182 1.94 -9.58 27.48
CA LEU A 182 0.65 -9.51 28.15
C LEU A 182 0.26 -10.88 28.71
N MET A 183 0.42 -11.95 27.92
CA MET A 183 0.13 -13.31 28.37
C MET A 183 1.07 -13.78 29.49
N GLN A 184 2.37 -13.47 29.38
CA GLN A 184 3.33 -13.77 30.46
C GLN A 184 2.95 -13.04 31.75
N TYR A 185 2.63 -11.76 31.64
CA TYR A 185 2.17 -10.94 32.76
C TYR A 185 0.88 -11.49 33.36
N ALA A 186 -0.13 -11.84 32.55
CA ALA A 186 -1.40 -12.40 33.01
C ALA A 186 -1.20 -13.66 33.86
N ARG A 187 -0.23 -14.52 33.51
CA ARG A 187 0.02 -15.77 34.24
C ARG A 187 0.88 -15.60 35.48
N ARG A 188 1.87 -14.70 35.45
CA ARG A 188 2.86 -14.55 36.53
C ARG A 188 2.51 -13.43 37.50
N GLY A 189 1.76 -12.43 37.05
CA GLY A 189 1.54 -11.18 37.77
C GLY A 189 2.83 -10.38 38.03
N ASP A 190 3.91 -10.68 37.30
CA ASP A 190 5.23 -10.18 37.66
C ASP A 190 5.49 -8.77 37.13
N PHE A 191 6.18 -7.98 37.95
CA PHE A 191 6.51 -6.58 37.63
C PHE A 191 7.43 -6.44 36.41
N LYS A 192 8.31 -7.41 36.17
CA LYS A 192 9.29 -7.37 35.08
C LYS A 192 8.61 -7.44 33.72
N SER A 193 7.66 -8.35 33.52
CA SER A 193 6.89 -8.46 32.28
C SER A 193 6.13 -7.16 31.95
N ALA A 194 5.52 -6.53 32.97
CA ALA A 194 4.85 -5.23 32.80
C ALA A 194 5.83 -4.09 32.48
N LEU A 195 7.01 -4.08 33.11
CA LEU A 195 8.05 -3.09 32.87
C LEU A 195 8.65 -3.22 31.45
N THR A 196 8.93 -4.45 31.00
CA THR A 196 9.34 -4.72 29.63
C THR A 196 8.25 -4.29 28.65
N GLY A 197 6.99 -4.62 28.93
CA GLY A 197 5.86 -4.18 28.11
C GLY A 197 5.77 -2.65 27.99
N ALA A 198 5.94 -1.92 29.09
CA ALA A 198 5.94 -0.46 29.08
C ALA A 198 7.07 0.13 28.21
N PHE A 199 8.29 -0.42 28.30
CA PHE A 199 9.40 -0.04 27.42
C PHE A 199 9.11 -0.35 25.94
N THR A 200 8.55 -1.54 25.67
CA THR A 200 8.15 -1.95 24.32
C THR A 200 7.06 -1.06 23.73
N CYS A 201 6.08 -0.61 24.53
CA CYS A 201 5.10 0.38 24.10
C CYS A 201 5.77 1.70 23.67
N GLY A 202 6.73 2.20 24.47
CA GLY A 202 7.47 3.42 24.12
C GLY A 202 8.21 3.29 22.78
N LEU A 203 8.85 2.15 22.53
CA LEU A 203 9.50 1.86 21.24
C LEU A 203 8.50 1.71 20.09
N GLY A 204 7.37 1.03 20.32
CA GLY A 204 6.30 0.85 19.33
C GLY A 204 5.78 2.19 18.82
N MET A 205 5.55 3.14 19.74
CA MET A 205 5.14 4.50 19.39
C MET A 205 6.15 5.23 18.50
N CYS A 206 7.46 4.93 18.61
CA CYS A 206 8.51 5.50 17.76
C CYS A 206 8.60 4.86 16.36
N ASN A 207 7.89 3.75 16.13
CA ASN A 207 7.74 3.14 14.82
C ASN A 207 6.47 3.66 14.14
N GLN A 208 5.29 3.12 14.45
CA GLN A 208 4.04 3.48 13.78
C GLN A 208 2.91 3.70 14.79
N HIS A 209 2.27 4.87 14.75
CA HIS A 209 1.30 5.30 15.78
C HIS A 209 0.05 4.45 15.93
N THR A 210 -0.36 3.67 14.94
CA THR A 210 -1.56 2.82 15.05
C THR A 210 -1.42 1.72 16.11
N ILE A 211 -0.20 1.41 16.55
CA ILE A 211 0.06 0.52 17.69
C ILE A 211 -0.61 1.00 18.97
N ILE A 212 -0.89 2.31 19.10
CA ILE A 212 -1.59 2.89 20.25
C ILE A 212 -2.96 2.24 20.49
N LEU A 213 -3.58 1.71 19.43
CA LEU A 213 -4.86 1.01 19.51
C LEU A 213 -4.76 -0.36 20.23
N PHE A 214 -3.56 -0.95 20.28
CA PHE A 214 -3.24 -2.09 21.15
C PHE A 214 -2.77 -1.61 22.53
N GLU A 215 -1.88 -0.61 22.57
CA GLU A 215 -1.25 -0.17 23.80
C GLU A 215 -2.24 0.40 24.80
N LEU A 216 -3.22 1.22 24.38
CA LEU A 216 -4.19 1.84 25.28
C LEU A 216 -5.00 0.80 26.07
N PRO A 217 -5.66 -0.20 25.43
CA PRO A 217 -6.29 -1.30 26.16
C PRO A 217 -5.32 -2.07 27.06
N ILE A 218 -4.11 -2.41 26.57
CA ILE A 218 -3.11 -3.19 27.33
C ILE A 218 -2.70 -2.44 28.61
N ILE A 219 -2.33 -1.17 28.48
CA ILE A 219 -1.93 -0.32 29.61
C ILE A 219 -3.09 -0.20 30.61
N ALA A 220 -4.30 0.08 30.14
CA ALA A 220 -5.48 0.18 30.99
C ALA A 220 -5.73 -1.12 31.77
N TRP A 221 -5.62 -2.27 31.10
CA TRP A 221 -5.81 -3.57 31.74
C TRP A 221 -4.72 -3.91 32.75
N VAL A 222 -3.45 -3.63 32.43
CA VAL A 222 -2.32 -3.84 33.36
C VAL A 222 -2.49 -2.97 34.61
N LEU A 223 -2.75 -1.67 34.45
CA LEU A 223 -2.97 -0.76 35.58
C LEU A 223 -4.19 -1.17 36.42
N TRP A 224 -5.30 -1.55 35.77
CA TRP A 224 -6.50 -2.03 36.45
C TRP A 224 -6.25 -3.33 37.22
N SER A 225 -5.53 -4.29 36.63
CA SER A 225 -5.21 -5.57 37.26
C SER A 225 -4.34 -5.38 38.51
N ARG A 226 -3.44 -4.39 38.52
CA ARG A 226 -2.59 -4.02 39.66
C ARG A 226 -3.23 -3.03 40.62
N ARG A 227 -4.43 -2.48 40.38
CA ARG A 227 -5.00 -1.35 41.16
C ARG A 227 -4.99 -1.49 42.70
N ARG A 228 -4.94 -2.72 43.22
CA ARG A 228 -4.86 -3.00 44.66
C ARG A 228 -3.43 -2.97 45.23
N SER A 229 -2.41 -3.18 44.38
CA SER A 229 -0.99 -3.17 44.73
C SER A 229 -0.23 -1.99 44.09
N LEU A 230 -0.87 -1.24 43.18
CA LEU A 230 -0.27 -0.16 42.42
C LEU A 230 0.08 1.01 43.35
N TRP A 231 1.36 1.27 43.50
CA TRP A 231 1.89 2.41 44.27
C TRP A 231 2.55 3.41 43.29
N TRP A 232 2.64 4.70 43.65
CA TRP A 232 3.26 5.76 42.84
C TRP A 232 4.66 5.39 42.33
N LYS A 233 5.42 4.60 43.10
CA LYS A 233 6.71 4.07 42.66
C LYS A 233 6.54 3.17 41.43
N GLU A 234 5.62 2.20 41.45
CA GLU A 234 5.38 1.33 40.29
C GLU A 234 4.94 2.12 39.06
N VAL A 235 4.05 3.11 39.25
CA VAL A 235 3.63 4.02 38.16
C VAL A 235 4.84 4.77 37.61
N ALA A 236 5.69 5.33 38.47
CA ALA A 236 6.91 6.03 38.04
C ALA A 236 7.88 5.11 37.27
N HIS A 237 8.02 3.84 37.66
CA HIS A 237 8.83 2.89 36.90
C HIS A 237 8.23 2.56 35.53
N PHE A 238 6.91 2.34 35.44
CA PHE A 238 6.26 2.10 34.15
C PHE A 238 6.36 3.33 33.24
N THR A 239 6.09 4.52 33.78
CA THR A 239 6.26 5.78 33.04
C THR A 239 7.71 6.00 32.63
N GLY A 240 8.68 5.72 33.51
CA GLY A 240 10.11 5.82 33.21
C GLY A 240 10.55 4.85 32.12
N ALA A 241 10.07 3.61 32.14
CA ALA A 241 10.35 2.61 31.10
C ALA A 241 9.72 3.00 29.76
N PHE A 242 8.47 3.46 29.76
CA PHE A 242 7.81 3.99 28.57
C PHE A 242 8.55 5.19 27.98
N ALA A 243 8.92 6.17 28.83
CA ALA A 243 9.69 7.34 28.43
C ALA A 243 11.08 6.97 27.89
N LEU A 244 11.75 5.95 28.47
CA LEU A 244 13.00 5.43 27.93
C LEU A 244 12.80 4.82 26.53
N GLY A 245 11.69 4.13 26.30
CA GLY A 245 11.32 3.63 24.97
C GLY A 245 11.06 4.74 23.94
N LEU A 246 10.65 5.93 24.38
CA LEU A 246 10.42 7.10 23.52
C LEU A 246 11.69 7.84 23.10
N THR A 247 12.86 7.46 23.61
CA THR A 247 14.13 8.14 23.32
C THR A 247 14.51 8.23 21.83
N PRO A 248 14.11 7.32 20.91
CA PRO A 248 14.35 7.53 19.47
C PRO A 248 13.78 8.84 18.92
N TYR A 249 12.73 9.43 19.51
CA TYR A 249 12.23 10.74 19.07
C TYR A 249 13.25 11.88 19.24
N ILE A 250 14.21 11.74 20.15
CA ILE A 250 15.26 12.74 20.39
C ILE A 250 16.18 12.89 19.17
N TYR A 251 16.30 11.84 18.36
CA TYR A 251 17.15 11.87 17.17
C TYR A 251 16.65 12.87 16.10
N MET A 252 15.34 13.08 15.96
CA MET A 252 14.77 13.97 14.93
C MET A 252 15.23 15.44 15.06
N PRO A 253 15.10 16.11 16.23
CA PRO A 253 15.63 17.48 16.38
C PRO A 253 17.16 17.52 16.28
N ILE A 254 17.88 16.47 16.66
CA ILE A 254 19.34 16.41 16.50
C ILE A 254 19.71 16.44 15.01
N THR A 255 19.12 15.53 14.21
CA THR A 255 19.44 15.47 12.78
C THR A 255 18.97 16.71 12.02
N ALA A 256 17.81 17.28 12.37
CA ALA A 256 17.33 18.53 11.77
C ALA A 256 18.31 19.70 11.93
N ASN A 257 19.09 19.73 13.01
CA ASN A 257 20.06 20.80 13.26
C ASN A 257 21.47 20.46 12.75
N TRP A 258 21.90 19.19 12.87
CA TRP A 258 23.28 18.80 12.57
C TRP A 258 23.49 18.28 11.16
N ASN A 259 22.46 17.69 10.55
CA ASN A 259 22.51 17.12 9.21
C ASN A 259 21.21 17.43 8.44
N PRO A 260 20.87 18.72 8.23
CA PRO A 260 19.66 19.06 7.51
C PRO A 260 19.80 18.67 6.04
N GLN A 261 18.83 17.92 5.53
CA GLN A 261 18.87 17.36 4.18
C GLN A 261 17.76 17.96 3.31
N PRO A 262 18.06 18.34 2.04
CA PRO A 262 17.03 18.72 1.08
C PRO A 262 16.01 17.59 0.97
N GLY A 263 14.72 17.92 0.96
CA GLY A 263 13.62 16.96 0.86
C GLY A 263 13.23 16.23 2.14
N SER A 264 13.90 16.43 3.28
CA SER A 264 13.39 15.90 4.56
C SER A 264 12.14 16.68 5.01
N TRP A 265 11.20 15.96 5.64
CA TRP A 265 9.88 16.51 5.95
C TRP A 265 9.86 17.34 7.23
N GLY A 266 9.10 18.44 7.22
CA GLY A 266 8.81 19.21 8.42
C GLY A 266 9.96 20.07 8.91
N ASP A 267 9.64 21.02 9.80
CA ASP A 267 10.61 21.66 10.67
C ASP A 267 10.49 21.05 12.07
N VAL A 268 11.41 20.17 12.43
CA VAL A 268 11.48 19.55 13.77
C VAL A 268 12.66 20.07 14.59
N SER A 269 13.28 21.18 14.17
CA SER A 269 14.39 21.82 14.90
C SER A 269 13.93 22.44 16.21
N THR A 270 12.64 22.78 16.32
CA THR A 270 12.00 23.36 17.50
C THR A 270 11.07 22.36 18.19
N LEU A 271 10.79 22.56 19.49
CA LEU A 271 9.84 21.71 20.23
C LEU A 271 8.42 21.77 19.65
N SER A 272 7.98 22.97 19.23
CA SER A 272 6.65 23.14 18.60
C SER A 272 6.57 22.38 17.27
N GLY A 273 7.61 22.49 16.45
CA GLY A 273 7.72 21.77 15.19
C GLY A 273 7.78 20.26 15.36
N LEU A 274 8.56 19.77 16.34
CA LEU A 274 8.61 18.36 16.73
C LEU A 274 7.23 17.83 17.15
N ILE A 275 6.51 18.56 18.00
CA ILE A 275 5.16 18.16 18.43
C ILE A 275 4.18 18.18 17.26
N HIS A 276 4.27 19.18 16.38
CA HIS A 276 3.46 19.28 15.16
C HIS A 276 3.67 18.07 14.24
N HIS A 277 4.93 17.67 14.03
CA HIS A 277 5.31 16.51 13.23
C HIS A 277 4.82 15.21 13.85
N ILE A 278 5.07 14.99 15.15
CA ILE A 278 4.60 13.79 15.85
C ILE A 278 3.08 13.69 15.79
N ARG A 279 2.34 14.80 15.98
CA ARG A 279 0.87 14.80 15.92
C ARG A 279 0.30 14.63 14.52
N ARG A 280 1.14 14.51 13.49
CA ARG A 280 0.72 14.43 12.08
C ARG A 280 -0.22 15.59 11.72
N ALA A 281 0.08 16.78 12.25
CA ALA A 281 -0.81 17.93 12.14
C ALA A 281 -0.95 18.45 10.70
N ASP A 282 0.06 18.20 9.84
CA ASP A 282 0.00 18.47 8.39
C ASP A 282 -1.13 17.72 7.66
N TYR A 283 -1.59 16.58 8.21
CA TYR A 283 -2.72 15.81 7.68
C TYR A 283 -4.04 16.12 8.40
N GLY A 284 -4.01 16.89 9.50
CA GLY A 284 -5.20 17.25 10.31
C GLY A 284 -5.33 16.55 11.67
N THR A 285 -4.32 15.80 12.14
CA THR A 285 -4.32 14.99 13.39
C THR A 285 -5.46 13.95 13.46
N PHE A 286 -5.13 12.67 13.68
CA PHE A 286 -6.07 11.53 13.61
C PHE A 286 -6.69 11.29 12.22
N ARG A 287 -6.08 11.82 11.16
CA ARG A 287 -6.45 11.57 9.76
C ARG A 287 -5.35 10.77 9.06
N LEU A 288 -5.76 9.85 8.19
CA LEU A 288 -4.86 9.11 7.30
C LEU A 288 -4.60 9.86 6.01
N TYR A 289 -5.61 10.56 5.50
CA TYR A 289 -5.58 11.31 4.24
C TYR A 289 -5.90 12.79 4.49
N ALA A 290 -5.24 13.70 3.78
CA ALA A 290 -5.45 15.14 3.99
C ALA A 290 -6.78 15.65 3.40
N SER A 291 -7.39 14.93 2.45
CA SER A 291 -8.65 15.35 1.81
C SER A 291 -9.89 14.86 2.56
N ASP A 292 -11.02 15.53 2.29
CA ASP A 292 -12.36 15.19 2.78
C ASP A 292 -13.15 14.30 1.79
N GLU A 293 -12.49 13.68 0.81
CA GLU A 293 -13.15 12.96 -0.30
C GLU A 293 -13.64 11.55 0.07
N ALA A 294 -13.37 11.08 1.29
CA ALA A 294 -13.82 9.78 1.75
C ALA A 294 -15.34 9.75 1.95
N ASN A 295 -16.00 8.79 1.29
CA ASN A 295 -17.46 8.68 1.28
C ASN A 295 -17.98 7.41 1.96
N GLU A 296 -17.11 6.46 2.30
CA GLU A 296 -17.50 5.14 2.80
C GLU A 296 -17.57 5.07 4.33
N ASP A 297 -18.63 4.41 4.81
CA ASP A 297 -18.94 4.29 6.23
C ASP A 297 -18.19 3.17 6.96
N LEU A 298 -18.29 3.17 8.29
CA LEU A 298 -17.69 2.15 9.17
C LEU A 298 -18.05 0.72 8.73
N TRP A 299 -19.32 0.47 8.41
CA TRP A 299 -19.79 -0.88 8.09
C TRP A 299 -19.23 -1.39 6.77
N THR A 300 -19.12 -0.52 5.76
CA THR A 300 -18.48 -0.86 4.48
C THR A 300 -17.04 -1.30 4.71
N ARG A 301 -16.27 -0.54 5.50
CA ARG A 301 -14.86 -0.87 5.75
C ARG A 301 -14.69 -2.16 6.58
N LEU A 302 -15.56 -2.38 7.58
CA LEU A 302 -15.59 -3.64 8.35
C LEU A 302 -15.99 -4.86 7.50
N TYR A 303 -16.96 -4.68 6.59
CA TYR A 303 -17.37 -5.71 5.65
C TYR A 303 -16.22 -6.12 4.74
N LEU A 304 -15.52 -5.14 4.15
CA LEU A 304 -14.37 -5.39 3.27
C LEU A 304 -13.23 -6.10 4.00
N TYR A 305 -12.94 -5.72 5.26
CA TYR A 305 -12.00 -6.46 6.09
C TYR A 305 -12.40 -7.94 6.23
N GLY A 306 -13.68 -8.23 6.48
CA GLY A 306 -14.19 -9.61 6.59
C GLY A 306 -14.10 -10.41 5.29
N VAL A 307 -14.34 -9.73 4.15
CA VAL A 307 -14.18 -10.29 2.80
C VAL A 307 -12.72 -10.67 2.57
N ASP A 308 -11.78 -9.78 2.82
CA ASP A 308 -10.35 -10.04 2.61
C ASP A 308 -9.79 -11.07 3.58
N LEU A 309 -10.23 -11.06 4.84
CA LEU A 309 -9.85 -12.08 5.81
C LEU A 309 -10.20 -13.50 5.33
N THR A 310 -11.33 -13.64 4.63
CA THR A 310 -11.85 -14.92 4.15
C THR A 310 -11.30 -15.31 2.78
N ASN A 311 -11.12 -14.33 1.89
CA ASN A 311 -10.73 -14.56 0.51
C ASN A 311 -9.21 -14.55 0.32
N ARG A 312 -8.50 -13.67 1.02
CA ARG A 312 -7.06 -13.43 0.86
C ARG A 312 -6.24 -14.08 1.96
N GLU A 313 -6.59 -13.80 3.21
CA GLU A 313 -5.73 -14.09 4.36
C GLU A 313 -5.77 -15.55 4.81
N ILE A 314 -6.96 -16.13 5.00
CA ILE A 314 -7.13 -17.52 5.48
C ILE A 314 -7.77 -18.39 4.40
N PRO A 315 -7.19 -19.54 4.03
CA PRO A 315 -7.65 -20.31 2.89
C PRO A 315 -8.96 -21.06 3.17
N PHE A 316 -9.64 -21.47 2.09
CA PHE A 316 -10.84 -22.33 2.09
C PHE A 316 -12.01 -21.82 2.93
N GLN A 317 -12.15 -20.49 3.08
CA GLN A 317 -13.20 -19.85 3.88
C GLN A 317 -13.22 -20.32 5.35
N LEU A 318 -12.08 -20.82 5.85
CA LEU A 318 -11.96 -21.35 7.21
C LEU A 318 -11.95 -20.26 8.28
N ALA A 319 -11.82 -18.99 7.89
CA ALA A 319 -11.68 -17.84 8.77
C ALA A 319 -12.75 -17.84 9.88
N PHE A 320 -14.00 -17.50 9.57
CA PHE A 320 -15.03 -17.30 10.58
C PHE A 320 -15.32 -18.51 11.48
N PRO A 321 -15.49 -19.75 10.97
CA PRO A 321 -15.83 -20.88 11.85
C PRO A 321 -14.68 -21.22 12.81
N ILE A 322 -13.43 -21.24 12.35
CA ILE A 322 -12.29 -21.61 13.20
C ILE A 322 -11.96 -20.47 14.17
N ILE A 323 -12.00 -19.21 13.72
CA ILE A 323 -11.80 -18.04 14.60
C ILE A 323 -12.88 -18.00 15.68
N GLY A 324 -14.15 -18.17 15.32
CA GLY A 324 -15.27 -18.16 16.27
C GLY A 324 -15.15 -19.27 17.32
N LEU A 325 -14.75 -20.48 16.91
CA LEU A 325 -14.41 -21.56 17.84
C LEU A 325 -13.24 -21.18 18.75
N GLY A 326 -12.20 -20.57 18.20
CA GLY A 326 -11.05 -20.04 18.95
C GLY A 326 -11.47 -19.05 20.03
N MET A 327 -12.25 -18.03 19.66
CA MET A 327 -12.80 -17.04 20.59
C MET A 327 -13.60 -17.72 21.70
N LEU A 328 -14.52 -18.62 21.37
CA LEU A 328 -15.30 -19.38 22.35
C LEU A 328 -14.40 -20.18 23.30
N GLN A 329 -13.35 -20.82 22.77
CA GLN A 329 -12.41 -21.56 23.60
C GLN A 329 -11.60 -20.66 24.51
N THR A 330 -11.14 -19.50 24.05
CA THR A 330 -10.44 -18.53 24.92
C THR A 330 -11.29 -18.09 26.12
N LEU A 331 -12.61 -18.06 25.99
CA LEU A 331 -13.55 -17.76 27.07
C LEU A 331 -13.88 -18.97 27.97
N ARG A 332 -13.67 -20.20 27.49
CA ARG A 332 -14.03 -21.46 28.16
C ARG A 332 -12.86 -22.17 28.87
N VAL A 333 -11.60 -21.78 28.64
CA VAL A 333 -10.43 -22.49 29.23
C VAL A 333 -10.47 -22.50 30.77
N SER A 334 -10.08 -23.63 31.36
CA SER A 334 -10.20 -24.06 32.77
C SER A 334 -9.72 -23.11 33.89
N THR A 335 -9.11 -21.97 33.58
CA THR A 335 -8.64 -21.00 34.60
C THR A 335 -9.34 -19.67 34.44
N ASN A 336 -9.76 -19.05 35.55
CA ASN A 336 -10.42 -17.74 35.57
C ASN A 336 -9.59 -16.64 34.86
N MET A 337 -8.25 -16.74 34.93
CA MET A 337 -7.32 -15.83 34.27
C MET A 337 -7.42 -15.89 32.73
N ASN A 338 -7.42 -17.08 32.13
CA ASN A 338 -7.54 -17.22 30.68
C ASN A 338 -8.87 -16.69 30.15
N ARG A 339 -9.96 -16.85 30.91
CA ARG A 339 -11.26 -16.25 30.57
C ARG A 339 -11.22 -14.72 30.57
N GLN A 340 -10.59 -14.11 31.58
CA GLN A 340 -10.41 -12.66 31.62
C GLN A 340 -9.54 -12.16 30.48
N LEU A 341 -8.44 -12.86 30.19
CA LEU A 341 -7.55 -12.52 29.09
C LEU A 341 -8.23 -12.70 27.73
N GLY A 342 -9.02 -13.76 27.54
CA GLY A 342 -9.82 -13.97 26.33
C GLY A 342 -10.84 -12.86 26.12
N GLY A 343 -11.57 -12.47 27.17
CA GLY A 343 -12.49 -11.33 27.12
C GLY A 343 -11.78 -10.01 26.83
N PHE A 344 -10.59 -9.80 27.41
CA PHE A 344 -9.76 -8.64 27.12
C PHE A 344 -9.30 -8.60 25.66
N MET A 345 -8.80 -9.72 25.10
CA MET A 345 -8.37 -9.78 23.70
C MET A 345 -9.52 -9.44 22.74
N ILE A 346 -10.75 -9.90 23.05
CA ILE A 346 -11.95 -9.53 22.28
C ILE A 346 -12.20 -8.02 22.38
N ALA A 347 -12.18 -7.45 23.58
CA ALA A 347 -12.39 -6.01 23.78
C ALA A 347 -11.32 -5.16 23.07
N MET A 348 -10.05 -5.55 23.14
CA MET A 348 -8.93 -4.88 22.46
C MET A 348 -9.07 -4.94 20.94
N TYR A 349 -9.38 -6.11 20.39
CA TYR A 349 -9.63 -6.28 18.96
C TYR A 349 -10.83 -5.44 18.51
N THR A 350 -11.96 -5.49 19.23
CA THR A 350 -13.14 -4.67 18.92
C THR A 350 -12.83 -3.18 19.00
N PHE A 351 -12.06 -2.75 20.02
CA PHE A 351 -11.62 -1.35 20.14
C PHE A 351 -10.80 -0.92 18.93
N TYR A 352 -9.79 -1.72 18.52
CA TYR A 352 -9.01 -1.45 17.32
C TYR A 352 -9.90 -1.31 16.09
N MET A 353 -10.73 -2.32 15.83
CA MET A 353 -11.55 -2.38 14.63
C MET A 353 -12.54 -1.22 14.56
N ILE A 354 -13.22 -0.88 15.66
CA ILE A 354 -14.17 0.23 15.65
C ILE A 354 -13.45 1.57 15.53
N VAL A 355 -12.41 1.83 16.33
CA VAL A 355 -11.75 3.13 16.37
C VAL A 355 -11.00 3.40 15.07
N PHE A 356 -10.20 2.45 14.57
CA PHE A 356 -9.46 2.64 13.32
C PHE A 356 -10.41 2.93 12.16
N HIS A 357 -11.43 2.10 11.94
CA HIS A 357 -12.33 2.23 10.80
C HIS A 357 -13.28 3.43 10.91
N SER A 358 -13.49 3.96 12.13
CA SER A 358 -14.26 5.19 12.35
C SER A 358 -13.42 6.45 12.09
N LEU A 359 -12.09 6.38 12.24
CA LEU A 359 -11.16 7.47 11.96
C LEU A 359 -10.57 7.42 10.55
N ALA A 360 -10.58 6.25 9.91
CA ALA A 360 -10.06 6.07 8.55
C ALA A 360 -10.87 6.90 7.55
N ASN A 361 -10.19 7.84 6.89
CA ASN A 361 -10.79 8.80 5.96
C ASN A 361 -10.20 8.69 4.54
N LEU A 362 -10.02 7.47 4.06
CA LEU A 362 -9.51 7.16 2.72
C LEU A 362 -10.68 6.82 1.76
N PRO A 363 -10.74 7.39 0.53
CA PRO A 363 -11.72 7.01 -0.49
C PRO A 363 -11.39 5.61 -1.06
N ILE A 364 -11.98 4.59 -0.46
CA ILE A 364 -11.65 3.18 -0.77
C ILE A 364 -12.34 2.65 -2.02
N SER A 365 -13.14 3.46 -2.71
CA SER A 365 -13.58 3.18 -4.08
C SER A 365 -12.44 3.16 -5.09
N GLU A 366 -11.29 3.77 -4.76
CA GLU A 366 -10.09 3.75 -5.60
C GLU A 366 -9.17 2.58 -5.19
N GLY A 367 -8.77 1.74 -6.16
CA GLY A 367 -7.99 0.52 -5.90
C GLY A 367 -6.72 0.76 -5.08
N LEU A 368 -5.89 1.72 -5.47
CA LEU A 368 -4.62 2.00 -4.78
C LEU A 368 -4.86 2.44 -3.32
N ILE A 369 -5.88 3.27 -3.11
CA ILE A 369 -6.25 3.80 -1.80
C ILE A 369 -6.85 2.70 -0.91
N TYR A 370 -7.61 1.77 -1.50
CA TYR A 370 -8.01 0.53 -0.85
C TYR A 370 -6.77 -0.27 -0.39
N GLY A 371 -5.79 -0.44 -1.28
CA GLY A 371 -4.47 -1.02 -0.99
C GLY A 371 -3.75 -0.38 0.21
N VAL A 372 -3.77 0.94 0.30
CA VAL A 372 -3.20 1.70 1.43
C VAL A 372 -3.96 1.44 2.73
N GLN A 373 -5.28 1.34 2.70
CA GLN A 373 -6.06 1.02 3.90
C GLN A 373 -5.79 -0.41 4.41
N MET A 374 -5.66 -1.40 3.51
CA MET A 374 -5.46 -2.80 3.89
C MET A 374 -4.24 -2.99 4.80
N ARG A 375 -3.18 -2.17 4.63
CA ARG A 375 -1.93 -2.25 5.42
C ARG A 375 -2.16 -2.18 6.93
N PHE A 376 -3.23 -1.50 7.37
CA PHE A 376 -3.58 -1.33 8.77
C PHE A 376 -4.36 -2.51 9.37
N TRP A 377 -4.71 -3.51 8.56
CA TRP A 377 -5.36 -4.74 9.01
C TRP A 377 -4.38 -5.82 9.52
N GLN A 378 -3.07 -5.60 9.36
CA GLN A 378 -2.04 -6.55 9.78
C GLN A 378 -1.98 -6.75 11.32
N GLN A 379 -2.08 -5.66 12.09
CA GLN A 379 -2.09 -5.73 13.55
C GLN A 379 -3.29 -6.51 14.11
N PRO A 380 -4.56 -6.23 13.74
CA PRO A 380 -5.67 -7.05 14.19
C PRO A 380 -5.55 -8.51 13.71
N ASN A 381 -4.90 -8.76 12.56
CA ASN A 381 -4.61 -10.12 12.10
C ASN A 381 -3.74 -10.90 13.10
N VAL A 382 -2.83 -10.27 13.86
CA VAL A 382 -2.09 -10.95 14.95
C VAL A 382 -3.06 -11.62 15.94
N VAL A 383 -4.13 -10.94 16.34
CA VAL A 383 -5.15 -11.49 17.26
C VAL A 383 -5.99 -12.56 16.57
N ILE A 384 -6.40 -12.31 15.32
CA ILE A 384 -7.19 -13.27 14.54
C ILE A 384 -6.46 -14.59 14.38
N PHE A 385 -5.18 -14.58 14.00
CA PHE A 385 -4.42 -15.81 13.79
C PHE A 385 -4.12 -16.53 15.12
N ILE A 386 -4.07 -15.81 16.25
CA ILE A 386 -4.08 -16.44 17.58
C ILE A 386 -5.41 -17.18 17.84
N TRP A 387 -6.57 -16.54 17.57
CA TRP A 387 -7.85 -17.23 17.71
C TRP A 387 -7.98 -18.41 16.73
N PHE A 388 -7.56 -18.23 15.48
CA PHE A 388 -7.52 -19.31 14.50
C PHE A 388 -6.68 -20.50 15.02
N GLY A 389 -5.48 -20.24 15.55
CA GLY A 389 -4.62 -21.29 16.12
C GLY A 389 -5.21 -21.99 17.34
N VAL A 390 -5.90 -21.27 18.24
CA VAL A 390 -6.63 -21.87 19.36
C VAL A 390 -7.80 -22.73 18.86
N GLY A 391 -8.57 -22.23 17.89
CA GLY A 391 -9.68 -22.96 17.28
C GLY A 391 -9.21 -24.23 16.57
N LEU A 392 -8.13 -24.13 15.79
CA LEU A 392 -7.51 -25.26 15.12
C LEU A 392 -6.96 -26.28 16.12
N GLY A 393 -6.31 -25.83 17.20
CA GLY A 393 -5.84 -26.70 18.28
C GLY A 393 -6.96 -27.49 18.94
N TYR A 394 -8.11 -26.85 19.16
CA TYR A 394 -9.30 -27.53 19.67
C TYR A 394 -9.84 -28.57 18.70
N ILE A 395 -9.96 -28.24 17.41
CA ILE A 395 -10.43 -29.15 16.35
C ILE A 395 -9.49 -30.35 16.24
N VAL A 396 -8.17 -30.14 16.15
CA VAL A 396 -7.17 -31.20 16.07
C VAL A 396 -7.28 -32.14 17.26
N ASN A 397 -7.42 -31.60 18.48
CA ASN A 397 -7.61 -32.41 19.67
C ASN A 397 -8.92 -33.20 19.63
N LEU A 398 -10.04 -32.59 19.24
CA LEU A 398 -11.34 -33.25 19.13
C LEU A 398 -11.28 -34.41 18.13
N VAL A 399 -10.72 -34.18 16.94
CA VAL A 399 -10.58 -35.19 15.90
C VAL A 399 -9.68 -36.33 16.37
N ALA A 400 -8.56 -36.02 17.04
CA ALA A 400 -7.68 -37.04 17.59
C ALA A 400 -8.36 -37.90 18.67
N GLN A 401 -9.27 -37.33 19.46
CA GLN A 401 -10.04 -38.07 20.47
C GLN A 401 -11.13 -38.95 19.85
N VAL A 402 -11.82 -38.45 18.81
CA VAL A 402 -12.93 -39.18 18.15
C VAL A 402 -12.40 -40.30 17.24
N ILE A 403 -11.40 -39.99 16.39
CA ILE A 403 -10.86 -40.93 15.38
C ILE A 403 -9.80 -41.86 15.97
N GLY A 404 -9.07 -41.42 17.00
CA GLY A 404 -7.93 -42.16 17.55
C GLY A 404 -8.27 -43.54 18.10
N GLY A 405 -9.54 -43.84 18.38
CA GLY A 405 -9.98 -45.12 18.92
C GLY A 405 -9.25 -45.50 20.22
N THR A 406 -9.35 -46.76 20.64
CA THR A 406 -8.59 -47.29 21.79
C THR A 406 -7.18 -47.74 21.41
N SER A 407 -6.93 -48.08 20.14
CA SER A 407 -5.64 -48.58 19.66
C SER A 407 -4.58 -47.47 19.53
N ARG A 408 -3.37 -47.75 20.02
CA ARG A 408 -2.20 -46.85 19.90
C ARG A 408 -1.84 -46.55 18.43
N VAL A 409 -2.08 -47.51 17.54
CA VAL A 409 -1.81 -47.37 16.10
C VAL A 409 -2.75 -46.34 15.47
N MET A 410 -4.05 -46.41 15.78
CA MET A 410 -5.05 -45.46 15.27
C MET A 410 -4.82 -44.04 15.77
N LYS A 411 -4.42 -43.86 17.04
CA LYS A 411 -4.02 -42.55 17.60
C LYS A 411 -2.81 -41.97 16.87
N THR A 412 -1.83 -42.80 16.56
CA THR A 412 -0.61 -42.36 15.85
C THR A 412 -0.93 -41.99 14.40
N ALA A 413 -1.68 -42.85 13.68
CA ALA A 413 -2.09 -42.60 12.30
C ALA A 413 -2.96 -41.34 12.15
N SER A 414 -3.99 -41.19 12.99
CA SER A 414 -4.85 -39.98 12.99
C SER A 414 -4.06 -38.71 13.30
N SER A 415 -3.13 -38.76 14.27
CA SER A 415 -2.21 -37.66 14.55
C SER A 415 -1.37 -37.32 13.33
N MET A 416 -0.75 -38.31 12.66
CA MET A 416 0.07 -38.07 11.45
C MET A 416 -0.75 -37.45 10.32
N ILE A 417 -1.97 -37.95 10.07
CA ILE A 417 -2.88 -37.40 9.06
C ILE A 417 -3.19 -35.92 9.35
N LEU A 418 -3.50 -35.58 10.61
CA LEU A 418 -3.76 -34.19 11.01
C LEU A 418 -2.53 -33.30 10.82
N HIS A 419 -1.33 -33.80 11.08
CA HIS A 419 -0.10 -33.05 10.83
C HIS A 419 0.12 -32.81 9.34
N ILE A 420 -0.08 -33.83 8.51
CA ILE A 420 0.02 -33.72 7.05
C ILE A 420 -1.01 -32.73 6.52
N ALA A 421 -2.27 -32.79 6.98
CA ALA A 421 -3.31 -31.85 6.59
C ALA A 421 -2.97 -30.40 6.95
N CYS A 422 -2.44 -30.18 8.17
CA CYS A 422 -1.97 -28.88 8.62
C CYS A 422 -0.81 -28.34 7.77
N LEU A 423 0.18 -29.18 7.45
CA LEU A 423 1.29 -28.79 6.58
C LEU A 423 0.83 -28.54 5.14
N ALA A 424 -0.13 -29.31 4.64
CA ALA A 424 -0.74 -29.11 3.33
C ALA A 424 -1.49 -27.77 3.26
N LEU A 425 -2.16 -27.33 4.34
CA LEU A 425 -2.77 -26.00 4.42
C LEU A 425 -1.73 -24.88 4.29
N VAL A 426 -0.59 -25.00 4.97
CA VAL A 426 0.52 -24.03 4.84
C VAL A 426 1.09 -24.06 3.41
N GLY A 427 1.32 -25.24 2.85
CA GLY A 427 1.79 -25.39 1.47
C GLY A 427 0.83 -24.80 0.44
N ALA A 428 -0.48 -24.98 0.62
CA ALA A 428 -1.51 -24.40 -0.24
C ALA A 428 -1.54 -22.86 -0.14
N GLN A 429 -1.35 -22.30 1.06
CA GLN A 429 -1.25 -20.86 1.28
C GLN A 429 -0.04 -20.27 0.54
N ILE A 430 1.13 -20.91 0.69
CA ILE A 430 2.35 -20.49 -0.01
C ILE A 430 2.14 -20.58 -1.52
N TRP A 431 1.71 -21.73 -2.02
CA TRP A 431 1.50 -21.96 -3.45
C TRP A 431 0.53 -20.94 -4.07
N ARG A 432 -0.56 -20.61 -3.37
CA ARG A 432 -1.60 -19.69 -3.84
C ARG A 432 -1.07 -18.26 -4.03
N TRP A 433 -0.19 -17.80 -3.16
CA TRP A 433 0.25 -16.39 -3.12
C TRP A 433 1.69 -16.18 -3.57
N TYR A 434 2.44 -17.26 -3.84
CA TYR A 434 3.85 -17.18 -4.24
C TYR A 434 4.05 -16.27 -5.46
N GLU A 435 3.24 -16.39 -6.52
CA GLU A 435 3.39 -15.56 -7.73
C GLU A 435 3.19 -14.06 -7.44
N LEU A 436 2.31 -13.71 -6.50
CA LEU A 436 2.05 -12.33 -6.11
C LEU A 436 3.14 -11.79 -5.18
N CYS A 437 3.62 -12.60 -4.24
CA CYS A 437 4.56 -12.17 -3.20
C CYS A 437 6.03 -12.37 -3.57
N ASP A 438 6.34 -13.09 -4.66
CA ASP A 438 7.69 -13.20 -5.19
C ASP A 438 8.07 -11.93 -5.98
N GLN A 439 8.86 -11.08 -5.33
CA GLN A 439 9.28 -9.77 -5.85
C GLN A 439 10.76 -9.75 -6.24
N ASN A 440 11.44 -10.91 -6.32
CA ASN A 440 12.90 -10.96 -6.53
C ASN A 440 13.38 -10.39 -7.88
N GLN A 441 12.50 -10.28 -8.88
CA GLN A 441 12.78 -9.64 -10.18
C GLN A 441 12.13 -8.25 -10.32
N ALA A 442 11.49 -7.72 -9.28
CA ALA A 442 10.71 -6.49 -9.35
C ALA A 442 11.59 -5.23 -9.30
N PHE A 443 12.36 -4.99 -10.37
CA PHE A 443 13.17 -3.77 -10.54
C PHE A 443 12.37 -2.56 -11.04
N TYR A 444 11.06 -2.71 -11.25
CA TYR A 444 10.23 -1.75 -11.98
C TYR A 444 10.27 -0.33 -11.40
N ILE A 445 10.16 -0.18 -10.08
CA ILE A 445 10.12 1.13 -9.42
C ILE A 445 11.47 1.85 -9.51
N ARG A 446 12.58 1.13 -9.28
CA ARG A 446 13.94 1.66 -9.47
C ARG A 446 14.18 2.06 -10.92
N ASN A 447 13.77 1.21 -11.87
CA ASN A 447 13.92 1.42 -13.30
C ASN A 447 13.10 2.62 -13.79
N TYR A 448 11.88 2.78 -13.26
CA TYR A 448 11.03 3.94 -13.51
C TYR A 448 11.67 5.23 -12.98
N ALA A 449 12.21 5.22 -11.76
CA ALA A 449 12.94 6.36 -11.23
C ALA A 449 14.17 6.73 -12.09
N HIS A 450 14.91 5.74 -12.60
CA HIS A 450 15.99 6.00 -13.57
C HIS A 450 15.46 6.58 -14.89
N ALA A 451 14.33 6.10 -15.39
CA ALA A 451 13.71 6.59 -16.62
C ALA A 451 13.19 8.04 -16.50
N LEU A 452 12.84 8.48 -15.29
CA LEU A 452 12.51 9.88 -15.01
C LEU A 452 13.76 10.76 -14.87
N LEU A 453 14.76 10.27 -14.14
CA LEU A 453 15.89 11.08 -13.68
C LEU A 453 17.05 11.16 -14.66
N ASP A 454 17.40 10.06 -15.33
CA ASP A 454 18.56 9.99 -16.22
C ASP A 454 18.42 10.86 -17.48
N PRO A 455 17.25 10.97 -18.14
CA PRO A 455 17.13 11.76 -19.36
C PRO A 455 17.22 13.27 -19.15
N LEU A 456 17.09 13.76 -17.91
CA LEU A 456 17.12 15.19 -17.62
C LEU A 456 18.48 15.81 -17.96
N PRO A 457 18.51 17.05 -18.48
CA PRO A 457 19.76 17.77 -18.70
C PRO A 457 20.51 18.04 -17.38
N PRO A 458 21.81 18.36 -17.42
CA PRO A 458 22.55 18.76 -16.23
C PRO A 458 21.91 19.95 -15.51
N ASN A 459 21.90 19.94 -14.17
CA ASN A 459 21.35 20.99 -13.32
C ASN A 459 19.84 21.27 -13.52
N ALA A 460 19.08 20.28 -14.00
CA ALA A 460 17.63 20.38 -14.14
C ALA A 460 16.94 20.59 -12.77
N ILE A 461 15.81 21.30 -12.79
CA ILE A 461 14.89 21.41 -11.66
C ILE A 461 13.66 20.57 -11.99
N LEU A 462 13.39 19.56 -11.18
CA LEU A 462 12.24 18.66 -11.35
C LEU A 462 11.25 18.88 -10.19
N PHE A 463 10.05 19.34 -10.54
CA PHE A 463 8.90 19.35 -9.66
C PHE A 463 8.13 18.04 -9.77
N VAL A 464 7.70 17.50 -8.64
CA VAL A 464 6.99 16.22 -8.56
C VAL A 464 5.68 16.41 -7.81
N ASN A 465 4.59 15.91 -8.38
CA ASN A 465 3.26 15.94 -7.74
C ASN A 465 2.65 14.54 -7.51
N PHE A 466 3.46 13.49 -7.63
CA PHE A 466 3.00 12.11 -7.50
C PHE A 466 3.89 11.35 -6.52
N ASP A 467 3.28 10.67 -5.55
CA ASP A 467 3.98 10.07 -4.42
C ASP A 467 5.04 9.06 -4.85
N LEU A 468 4.72 8.12 -5.75
CA LEU A 468 5.68 7.13 -6.21
C LEU A 468 6.89 7.75 -6.91
N GLN A 469 6.69 8.83 -7.68
CA GLN A 469 7.80 9.55 -8.29
C GLN A 469 8.68 10.20 -7.22
N TRP A 470 8.08 10.88 -6.23
CA TRP A 470 8.81 11.50 -5.14
C TRP A 470 9.65 10.47 -4.37
N THR A 471 9.02 9.41 -3.85
CA THR A 471 9.67 8.44 -2.97
C THR A 471 10.78 7.67 -3.70
N SER A 472 10.55 7.29 -4.96
CA SER A 472 11.54 6.54 -5.75
C SER A 472 12.74 7.38 -6.19
N LEU A 473 12.53 8.65 -6.57
CA LEU A 473 13.61 9.59 -6.89
C LEU A 473 14.45 9.92 -5.65
N ARG A 474 13.82 10.08 -4.48
CA ARG A 474 14.51 10.29 -3.20
C ARG A 474 15.54 9.20 -2.94
N TYR A 475 15.15 7.93 -3.08
CA TYR A 475 16.05 6.80 -2.91
C TYR A 475 17.25 6.86 -3.87
N LEU A 476 17.02 7.06 -5.17
CA LEU A 476 18.11 7.12 -6.15
C LEU A 476 19.11 8.23 -5.83
N GLN A 477 18.63 9.42 -5.46
CA GLN A 477 19.51 10.54 -5.16
C GLN A 477 20.24 10.38 -3.82
N ARG A 478 19.59 9.85 -2.79
CA ARG A 478 20.11 9.85 -1.42
C ARG A 478 20.88 8.59 -1.04
N CYS A 479 20.46 7.43 -1.54
CA CYS A 479 21.14 6.16 -1.27
C CYS A 479 22.10 5.76 -2.38
N GLU A 480 21.74 5.98 -3.65
CA GLU A 480 22.57 5.58 -4.80
C GLU A 480 23.40 6.72 -5.39
N LEU A 481 23.27 7.94 -4.85
CA LEU A 481 23.99 9.16 -5.30
C LEU A 481 23.84 9.42 -6.81
N ARG A 482 22.69 9.07 -7.37
CA ARG A 482 22.39 9.22 -8.80
C ARG A 482 21.89 10.63 -9.08
N ARG A 483 22.48 11.30 -10.08
CA ARG A 483 22.11 12.66 -10.53
C ARG A 483 21.95 13.66 -9.36
N PRO A 484 22.98 13.84 -8.51
CA PRO A 484 22.95 14.82 -7.43
C PRO A 484 22.92 16.27 -7.95
N ASP A 485 23.19 16.47 -9.24
CA ASP A 485 23.08 17.75 -9.93
C ASP A 485 21.63 18.20 -10.17
N VAL A 486 20.69 17.26 -10.23
CA VAL A 486 19.26 17.56 -10.45
C VAL A 486 18.61 17.94 -9.11
N THR A 487 17.95 19.08 -9.08
CA THR A 487 17.15 19.49 -7.93
C THR A 487 15.75 18.91 -8.03
N VAL A 488 15.33 18.10 -7.06
CA VAL A 488 13.98 17.52 -7.02
C VAL A 488 13.17 18.14 -5.89
N LEU A 489 11.97 18.62 -6.20
CA LEU A 489 11.06 19.31 -5.30
C LEU A 489 9.66 18.70 -5.34
N ASN A 490 9.08 18.40 -4.18
CA ASN A 490 7.71 17.93 -4.07
C ASN A 490 6.75 19.13 -3.97
N LEU A 491 5.80 19.24 -4.91
CA LEU A 491 4.88 20.37 -4.96
C LEU A 491 3.94 20.44 -3.74
N SER A 492 3.48 19.31 -3.24
CA SER A 492 2.65 19.24 -2.02
C SER A 492 3.44 19.77 -0.81
N MET A 493 4.71 19.38 -0.66
CA MET A 493 5.56 19.86 0.44
C MET A 493 5.77 21.38 0.38
N MET A 494 5.90 21.94 -0.82
CA MET A 494 6.08 23.38 -1.02
C MET A 494 4.89 24.21 -0.51
N THR A 495 3.72 23.61 -0.29
CA THR A 495 2.53 24.32 0.23
C THR A 495 2.53 24.52 1.75
N TYR A 496 3.36 23.77 2.49
CA TYR A 496 3.42 23.87 3.94
C TYR A 496 4.26 25.07 4.39
N LYS A 497 3.85 25.71 5.49
CA LYS A 497 4.57 26.88 6.06
C LYS A 497 6.02 26.57 6.45
N TRP A 498 6.28 25.35 6.91
CA TRP A 498 7.63 24.95 7.31
C TRP A 498 8.58 24.81 6.11
N PHE A 499 8.08 24.76 4.87
CA PHE A 499 8.93 24.65 3.69
C PHE A 499 9.89 25.83 3.53
N ALA A 500 9.51 27.02 4.03
CA ALA A 500 10.39 28.20 4.08
C ALA A 500 11.74 27.91 4.76
N THR A 501 11.75 27.04 5.78
CA THR A 501 12.98 26.64 6.50
C THR A 501 13.91 25.77 5.66
N LYS A 502 13.45 25.30 4.49
CA LYS A 502 14.20 24.43 3.59
C LYS A 502 14.79 25.16 2.39
N HIS A 503 14.46 26.44 2.17
CA HIS A 503 14.91 27.20 1.00
C HIS A 503 16.43 27.22 0.86
N ASP A 504 17.16 27.36 1.97
CA ASP A 504 18.62 27.39 2.00
C ASP A 504 19.27 26.08 1.51
N HIS A 505 18.50 24.98 1.45
CA HIS A 505 18.95 23.71 0.88
C HIS A 505 18.87 23.64 -0.65
N TYR A 506 18.35 24.68 -1.29
CA TYR A 506 18.18 24.79 -2.73
C TYR A 506 18.86 26.07 -3.26
N PRO A 507 20.19 26.19 -3.14
CA PRO A 507 20.92 27.44 -3.42
C PRO A 507 20.82 27.93 -4.88
N ASN A 508 20.46 27.03 -5.81
CA ASN A 508 20.28 27.34 -7.22
C ASN A 508 18.87 27.87 -7.54
N LEU A 509 18.00 28.01 -6.55
CA LEU A 509 16.62 28.48 -6.72
C LEU A 509 16.35 29.68 -5.83
N GLN A 510 15.74 30.69 -6.41
CA GLN A 510 15.22 31.86 -5.69
C GLN A 510 13.72 31.67 -5.45
N PHE A 511 13.32 31.68 -4.18
CA PHE A 511 11.91 31.57 -3.79
C PHE A 511 11.31 32.97 -3.60
N PRO A 512 10.23 33.34 -4.32
CA PRO A 512 9.62 34.68 -4.22
C PRO A 512 8.88 34.95 -2.91
N GLY A 513 8.63 33.91 -2.12
CA GLY A 513 7.91 33.95 -0.85
C GLY A 513 8.22 32.72 -0.01
N SER A 514 7.46 32.49 1.07
CA SER A 514 7.67 31.43 2.06
C SER A 514 7.18 30.05 1.61
N ARG A 515 6.14 29.99 0.77
CA ARG A 515 5.49 28.73 0.34
C ARG A 515 4.67 28.90 -0.93
N LEU A 516 4.47 27.80 -1.65
CA LEU A 516 3.59 27.72 -2.81
C LEU A 516 2.13 27.85 -2.36
N VAL A 517 1.38 28.76 -2.99
CA VAL A 517 -0.06 28.95 -2.74
C VAL A 517 -0.84 28.70 -4.03
N PRO A 518 -1.48 27.53 -4.16
CA PRO A 518 -2.28 27.17 -5.32
C PRO A 518 -3.54 28.04 -5.55
N PHE A 519 -4.09 28.66 -4.50
CA PHE A 519 -5.36 29.40 -4.52
C PHE A 519 -5.26 30.73 -3.75
N GLY A 520 -5.17 31.85 -4.46
CA GLY A 520 -5.27 33.20 -3.90
C GLY A 520 -3.98 33.79 -3.31
N SER A 521 -4.05 35.09 -2.97
CA SER A 521 -2.92 35.86 -2.45
C SER A 521 -2.84 35.79 -0.92
N VAL A 522 -2.01 34.89 -0.40
CA VAL A 522 -1.49 35.05 0.96
C VAL A 522 -0.26 35.95 0.87
N SER A 523 -0.14 36.95 1.75
CA SER A 523 0.88 38.00 1.68
C SER A 523 2.33 37.49 1.68
N ASP A 524 2.57 36.28 2.18
CA ASP A 524 3.89 35.65 2.24
C ASP A 524 4.08 34.51 1.23
N GLY A 525 3.04 34.11 0.48
CA GLY A 525 3.10 33.00 -0.46
C GLY A 525 3.51 33.40 -1.88
N PHE A 526 3.77 32.41 -2.74
CA PHE A 526 4.04 32.62 -4.16
C PHE A 526 3.26 31.64 -5.05
N SER A 527 2.95 32.06 -6.28
CA SER A 527 2.37 31.19 -7.32
C SER A 527 3.45 30.45 -8.11
N MET A 528 3.07 29.43 -8.87
CA MET A 528 4.02 28.71 -9.72
C MET A 528 4.59 29.64 -10.79
N THR A 529 3.74 30.48 -11.37
CA THR A 529 4.13 31.51 -12.33
C THR A 529 5.19 32.45 -11.76
N GLN A 530 5.04 32.93 -10.52
CA GLN A 530 6.02 33.82 -9.88
C GLN A 530 7.37 33.12 -9.65
N LEU A 531 7.36 31.84 -9.26
CA LEU A 531 8.58 31.05 -9.09
C LEU A 531 9.32 30.88 -10.42
N LEU A 532 8.59 30.56 -11.50
CA LEU A 532 9.15 30.42 -12.83
C LEU A 532 9.68 31.76 -13.36
N ASP A 533 8.92 32.85 -13.24
CA ASP A 533 9.34 34.20 -13.67
C ASP A 533 10.66 34.64 -13.00
N THR A 534 10.80 34.34 -11.71
CA THR A 534 12.00 34.69 -10.92
C THR A 534 13.24 33.94 -11.39
N ASN A 535 13.10 32.68 -11.83
CA ASN A 535 14.24 31.80 -12.09
C ASN A 535 14.52 31.50 -13.58
N ILE A 536 13.54 31.65 -14.48
CA ILE A 536 13.71 31.42 -15.92
C ILE A 536 14.22 32.68 -16.64
N VAL A 537 13.76 33.87 -16.22
CA VAL A 537 13.97 35.13 -16.96
C VAL A 537 15.21 35.90 -16.49
N GLN A 538 15.61 35.79 -15.22
CA GLN A 538 16.66 36.64 -14.64
C GLN A 538 18.10 36.11 -14.74
N THR A 539 18.32 34.87 -15.19
CA THR A 539 19.66 34.26 -15.22
C THR A 539 20.47 34.72 -16.44
N PHE A 540 20.88 35.99 -16.46
CA PHE A 540 21.69 36.61 -17.52
C PHE A 540 23.18 36.20 -17.54
N SER A 541 23.62 35.24 -16.70
CA SER A 541 24.96 34.68 -16.80
C SER A 541 24.97 33.16 -16.64
N GLU A 542 25.45 32.50 -17.70
CA GLU A 542 25.99 31.13 -17.78
C GLU A 542 25.13 29.99 -17.17
N LYS A 543 24.21 29.48 -18.01
CA LYS A 543 23.29 28.32 -17.90
C LYS A 543 21.88 28.66 -17.42
N GLN A 544 20.98 28.79 -18.39
CA GLN A 544 19.53 28.83 -18.17
C GLN A 544 19.07 27.54 -17.49
N LEU A 545 18.47 27.66 -16.29
CA LEU A 545 17.87 26.54 -15.58
C LEU A 545 16.66 26.03 -16.36
N ARG A 546 16.55 24.71 -16.51
CA ARG A 546 15.43 24.05 -17.17
C ARG A 546 14.56 23.39 -16.13
N PHE A 547 13.26 23.66 -16.20
CA PHE A 547 12.28 23.23 -15.23
C PHE A 547 11.41 22.13 -15.83
N PHE A 548 11.16 21.10 -15.05
CA PHE A 548 10.41 19.91 -15.45
C PHE A 548 9.34 19.56 -14.43
N LEU A 549 8.30 18.88 -14.89
CA LEU A 549 7.16 18.43 -14.10
C LEU A 549 6.97 16.92 -14.26
N GLY A 550 6.99 16.22 -13.12
CA GLY A 550 6.47 14.88 -12.94
C GLY A 550 5.02 14.92 -12.43
N GLY A 551 4.15 14.14 -13.07
CA GLY A 551 2.71 14.15 -12.80
C GLY A 551 2.00 15.30 -13.53
N LYS A 552 1.11 16.01 -12.83
CA LYS A 552 0.32 17.14 -13.32
C LYS A 552 0.25 18.26 -12.28
N LEU A 553 0.09 19.51 -12.70
CA LEU A 553 -0.29 20.58 -11.78
C LEU A 553 -1.76 20.37 -11.38
N SER A 554 -2.00 20.14 -10.09
CA SER A 554 -3.34 19.86 -9.54
C SER A 554 -4.14 21.12 -9.21
N TYR A 555 -3.68 22.29 -9.64
CA TYR A 555 -4.28 23.58 -9.37
C TYR A 555 -4.24 24.48 -10.60
N ASN A 556 -5.21 25.39 -10.69
CA ASN A 556 -5.33 26.31 -11.80
C ASN A 556 -4.69 27.67 -11.43
N ASP A 557 -3.44 27.86 -11.84
CA ASP A 557 -2.77 29.15 -11.79
C ASP A 557 -3.18 29.94 -13.04
N GLN A 558 -4.08 30.94 -12.88
CA GLN A 558 -4.66 31.66 -14.03
C GLN A 558 -3.58 32.32 -14.90
N ASP A 559 -2.52 32.82 -14.29
CA ASP A 559 -1.41 33.48 -14.99
C ASP A 559 -0.49 32.47 -15.69
N PHE A 560 -0.53 31.19 -15.29
CA PHE A 560 0.35 30.16 -15.85
C PHE A 560 0.06 29.95 -17.33
N ILE A 561 -1.22 29.79 -17.69
CA ILE A 561 -1.64 29.47 -19.06
C ILE A 561 -1.36 30.65 -20.01
N GLU A 562 -1.27 31.88 -19.49
CA GLU A 562 -0.96 33.08 -20.29
C GLU A 562 0.53 33.25 -20.61
N LYS A 563 1.42 32.64 -19.81
CA LYS A 563 2.88 32.85 -19.91
C LYS A 563 3.69 31.59 -20.20
N TYR A 564 3.19 30.43 -19.83
CA TYR A 564 3.91 29.17 -19.87
C TYR A 564 3.06 28.05 -20.48
N THR A 565 3.74 27.06 -21.03
CA THR A 565 3.15 25.81 -21.49
C THR A 565 4.01 24.63 -21.06
N LEU A 566 3.42 23.44 -21.09
CA LEU A 566 4.09 22.18 -20.79
C LEU A 566 4.38 21.45 -22.10
N VAL A 567 5.66 21.21 -22.38
CA VAL A 567 6.11 20.48 -23.57
C VAL A 567 6.56 19.08 -23.17
N PRO A 568 6.04 18.01 -23.78
CA PRO A 568 6.46 16.65 -23.44
C PRO A 568 7.97 16.44 -23.55
N TYR A 569 8.55 15.85 -22.52
CA TYR A 569 9.97 15.51 -22.39
C TYR A 569 10.10 14.08 -21.81
N GLY A 570 9.88 13.07 -22.66
CA GLY A 570 9.85 11.68 -22.21
C GLY A 570 8.71 11.39 -21.24
N LEU A 571 9.02 10.92 -20.02
CA LEU A 571 8.04 10.67 -18.95
C LEU A 571 7.73 11.92 -18.11
N LEU A 572 8.32 13.06 -18.45
CA LEU A 572 8.14 14.34 -17.78
C LEU A 572 7.62 15.38 -18.78
N ASP A 573 7.22 16.54 -18.27
CA ASP A 573 6.91 17.70 -19.12
C ASP A 573 7.88 18.84 -18.78
N GLU A 574 8.40 19.54 -19.78
CA GLU A 574 9.25 20.72 -19.61
C GLU A 574 8.39 21.99 -19.58
N PHE A 575 8.67 22.88 -18.60
CA PHE A 575 8.09 24.21 -18.58
C PHE A 575 8.77 25.09 -19.64
N GLN A 576 7.98 25.59 -20.59
CA GLN A 576 8.45 26.50 -21.63
C GLN A 576 7.68 27.82 -21.57
N SER A 577 8.41 28.94 -21.57
CA SER A 577 7.79 30.27 -21.72
C SER A 577 7.24 30.44 -23.12
N LEU A 578 6.02 30.97 -23.24
CA LEU A 578 5.38 31.30 -24.52
C LEU A 578 6.10 32.42 -25.28
N THR A 579 6.97 33.19 -24.61
CA THR A 579 7.80 34.23 -25.24
C THR A 579 9.08 33.67 -25.88
N THR A 580 9.50 32.47 -25.46
CA THR A 580 10.70 31.82 -26.00
C THR A 580 10.33 31.04 -27.26
N PRO A 581 11.00 31.24 -28.40
CA PRO A 581 10.72 30.47 -29.60
C PRO A 581 10.85 28.97 -29.35
N SER A 582 9.78 28.21 -29.60
CA SER A 582 9.86 26.76 -29.51
C SER A 582 10.84 26.21 -30.55
N PRO A 583 11.61 25.16 -30.24
CA PRO A 583 12.47 24.51 -31.23
C PRO A 583 11.61 24.01 -32.40
N SER A 584 12.13 24.08 -33.64
CA SER A 584 11.46 23.50 -34.82
C SER A 584 11.10 22.03 -34.58
N LEU A 585 10.01 21.54 -35.17
CA LEU A 585 9.54 20.15 -35.06
C LEU A 585 10.70 19.15 -35.24
N LYS A 586 11.53 19.32 -36.26
CA LYS A 586 12.69 18.45 -36.53
C LYS A 586 13.68 18.37 -35.37
N ASN A 587 14.03 19.51 -34.78
CA ASN A 587 14.98 19.59 -33.66
C ASN A 587 14.37 19.03 -32.37
N TRP A 588 13.11 19.38 -32.07
CA TRP A 588 12.39 18.82 -30.94
C TRP A 588 12.30 17.30 -31.05
N TYR A 589 11.80 16.79 -32.18
CA TYR A 589 11.64 15.36 -32.43
C TYR A 589 12.97 14.61 -32.30
N SER A 590 14.06 15.10 -32.92
CA SER A 590 15.39 14.49 -32.80
C SER A 590 15.88 14.44 -31.34
N SER A 591 15.62 15.49 -30.56
CA SER A 591 15.96 15.50 -29.13
C SER A 591 15.14 14.48 -28.34
N GLN A 592 13.84 14.38 -28.64
CA GLN A 592 12.93 13.45 -27.96
C GLN A 592 13.23 11.99 -28.29
N GLN A 593 13.67 11.68 -29.52
CA GLN A 593 14.08 10.31 -29.86
C GLN A 593 15.27 9.85 -29.01
N LYS A 594 16.20 10.76 -28.64
CA LYS A 594 17.29 10.43 -27.71
C LYS A 594 16.77 10.16 -26.29
N VAL A 595 15.82 10.97 -25.83
CA VAL A 595 15.16 10.81 -24.51
C VAL A 595 14.40 9.48 -24.45
N LYS A 596 13.55 9.19 -25.45
CA LYS A 596 12.78 7.93 -25.53
C LYS A 596 13.68 6.70 -25.60
N ARG A 597 14.81 6.78 -26.30
CA ARG A 597 15.80 5.69 -26.30
C ARG A 597 16.35 5.43 -24.89
N MET A 598 16.73 6.47 -24.17
CA MET A 598 17.21 6.33 -22.79
C MET A 598 16.13 5.77 -21.86
N ILE A 599 14.88 6.19 -22.01
CA ILE A 599 13.75 5.65 -21.24
C ILE A 599 13.60 4.14 -21.51
N ARG A 600 13.61 3.70 -22.77
CA ARG A 600 13.53 2.26 -23.12
C ARG A 600 14.71 1.46 -22.59
N GLU A 601 15.90 2.05 -22.50
CA GLU A 601 17.07 1.42 -21.90
C GLU A 601 16.98 1.30 -20.37
N ARG A 602 16.29 2.23 -19.69
CA ARG A 602 16.13 2.22 -18.23
C ARG A 602 14.90 1.47 -17.75
N LEU A 603 13.80 1.56 -18.48
CA LEU A 603 12.52 0.90 -18.23
C LEU A 603 12.17 0.06 -19.47
N SER A 604 12.91 -1.03 -19.64
CA SER A 604 12.74 -1.95 -20.78
C SER A 604 11.45 -2.76 -20.71
N THR A 605 10.94 -2.99 -19.50
CA THR A 605 9.74 -3.77 -19.23
C THR A 605 8.84 -2.99 -18.27
N LEU A 606 7.57 -2.89 -18.62
CA LEU A 606 6.55 -2.39 -17.71
C LEU A 606 6.10 -3.50 -16.75
N PRO A 607 5.58 -3.14 -15.56
CA PRO A 607 4.98 -4.11 -14.65
C PRO A 607 3.88 -4.93 -15.34
N PRO A 608 3.89 -6.27 -15.22
CA PRO A 608 2.87 -7.12 -15.81
C PRO A 608 1.52 -6.99 -15.07
N GLU A 609 0.47 -6.62 -15.81
CA GLU A 609 -0.89 -6.42 -15.31
C GLU A 609 -1.48 -7.66 -14.61
N LYS A 610 -1.07 -8.88 -15.03
CA LYS A 610 -1.50 -10.14 -14.41
C LYS A 610 -1.12 -10.22 -12.92
N ILE A 611 -0.01 -9.59 -12.54
CA ILE A 611 0.53 -9.62 -11.16
C ILE A 611 0.14 -8.34 -10.42
N TYR A 612 0.25 -7.19 -11.10
CA TYR A 612 0.04 -5.87 -10.51
C TYR A 612 -1.25 -5.25 -11.03
N ASN A 613 -2.26 -5.20 -10.17
CA ASN A 613 -3.54 -4.56 -10.42
C ASN A 613 -3.56 -3.10 -9.92
N ASP A 614 -4.71 -2.44 -10.07
CA ASP A 614 -4.97 -1.07 -9.64
C ASP A 614 -4.85 -0.83 -8.12
N GLU A 615 -4.74 -1.88 -7.30
CA GLU A 615 -4.44 -1.81 -5.87
C GLU A 615 -2.94 -1.63 -5.56
N THR A 616 -2.07 -1.74 -6.57
CA THR A 616 -0.61 -1.75 -6.41
C THR A 616 0.06 -0.49 -6.95
N TRP A 617 1.24 -0.18 -6.41
CA TRP A 617 2.03 0.96 -6.86
C TRP A 617 2.66 0.71 -8.23
N GLU A 618 3.05 -0.51 -8.52
CA GLU A 618 3.65 -0.91 -9.79
C GLU A 618 2.70 -0.64 -10.96
N TRP A 619 1.41 -0.89 -10.79
CA TRP A 619 0.40 -0.56 -11.80
C TRP A 619 0.39 0.92 -12.17
N THR A 620 0.69 1.82 -11.22
CA THR A 620 0.75 3.27 -11.49
C THR A 620 1.88 3.65 -12.45
N ILE A 621 2.95 2.85 -12.54
CA ILE A 621 4.05 3.06 -13.49
C ILE A 621 3.56 2.85 -14.92
N ALA A 622 2.85 1.74 -15.17
CA ALA A 622 2.31 1.44 -16.49
C ALA A 622 1.28 2.50 -16.92
N ARG A 623 0.44 2.93 -15.98
CA ARG A 623 -0.52 4.01 -16.20
C ARG A 623 0.16 5.34 -16.54
N ASP A 624 1.14 5.79 -15.76
CA ASP A 624 1.85 7.05 -16.03
C ASP A 624 2.61 6.99 -17.36
N TYR A 625 3.23 5.85 -17.68
CA TYR A 625 3.90 5.62 -18.95
C TYR A 625 2.93 5.77 -20.14
N GLY A 626 1.77 5.11 -20.11
CA GLY A 626 0.76 5.20 -21.16
C GLY A 626 0.23 6.63 -21.32
N MET A 627 -0.06 7.30 -20.21
CA MET A 627 -0.49 8.70 -20.22
C MET A 627 0.55 9.65 -20.83
N LYS A 628 1.84 9.47 -20.52
CA LYS A 628 2.92 10.31 -21.09
C LYS A 628 3.17 10.01 -22.56
N GLU A 629 3.04 8.76 -23.00
CA GLU A 629 3.09 8.42 -24.42
C GLU A 629 1.94 9.07 -25.21
N LEU A 630 0.72 9.11 -24.65
CA LEU A 630 -0.42 9.81 -25.25
C LEU A 630 -0.24 11.33 -25.33
N ASN A 631 0.31 11.94 -24.27
CA ASN A 631 0.63 13.37 -24.28
C ASN A 631 1.68 13.70 -25.36
N TRP A 632 2.73 12.87 -25.46
CA TRP A 632 3.76 13.01 -26.48
C TRP A 632 3.19 12.85 -27.90
N ALA A 633 2.33 11.85 -28.10
CA ALA A 633 1.66 11.61 -29.37
C ALA A 633 0.77 12.79 -29.79
N THR A 634 0.01 13.34 -28.83
CA THR A 634 -0.84 14.52 -29.06
C THR A 634 0.00 15.72 -29.46
N TYR A 635 1.08 16.01 -28.75
CA TYR A 635 1.98 17.11 -29.07
C TYR A 635 2.66 16.93 -30.43
N LEU A 636 3.11 15.72 -30.76
CA LEU A 636 3.69 15.43 -32.08
C LEU A 636 2.66 15.66 -33.20
N LEU A 637 1.42 15.22 -33.01
CA LEU A 637 0.34 15.44 -33.98
C LEU A 637 0.10 16.93 -34.22
N GLU A 638 -0.10 17.70 -33.15
CA GLU A 638 -0.37 19.14 -33.23
C GLU A 638 0.76 19.89 -33.96
N ARG A 639 2.02 19.61 -33.59
CA ARG A 639 3.20 20.22 -34.22
C ARG A 639 3.36 19.79 -35.68
N THR A 640 3.09 18.53 -36.01
CA THR A 640 3.17 18.05 -37.39
C THR A 640 2.11 18.72 -38.26
N ILE A 641 0.88 18.86 -37.78
CA ILE A 641 -0.17 19.59 -38.50
C ILE A 641 0.21 21.06 -38.72
N ALA A 642 0.83 21.69 -37.73
CA ALA A 642 1.19 23.10 -37.79
C ALA A 642 2.41 23.40 -38.69
N GLU A 643 3.43 22.54 -38.69
CA GLU A 643 4.72 22.82 -39.35
C GLU A 643 4.99 21.97 -40.60
N ASP A 644 4.51 20.73 -40.65
CA ASP A 644 4.83 19.77 -41.71
C ASP A 644 3.65 18.80 -41.98
N PRO A 645 2.48 19.32 -42.40
CA PRO A 645 1.23 18.54 -42.48
C PRO A 645 1.25 17.41 -43.52
N GLU A 646 2.23 17.40 -44.42
CA GLU A 646 2.43 16.36 -45.44
C GLU A 646 3.30 15.19 -44.92
N ASN A 647 3.84 15.28 -43.70
CA ASN A 647 4.74 14.28 -43.14
C ASN A 647 4.00 13.05 -42.61
N LEU A 648 3.73 12.12 -43.53
CA LEU A 648 3.04 10.87 -43.21
C LEU A 648 3.73 10.06 -42.11
N THR A 649 5.06 10.07 -42.04
CA THR A 649 5.82 9.31 -41.03
C THR A 649 5.52 9.81 -39.62
N LEU A 650 5.57 11.13 -39.40
CA LEU A 650 5.31 11.72 -38.08
C LEU A 650 3.84 11.64 -37.69
N LEU A 651 2.92 11.86 -38.65
CA LEU A 651 1.48 11.65 -38.42
C LEU A 651 1.21 10.20 -38.00
N SER A 652 1.85 9.23 -38.67
CA SER A 652 1.67 7.82 -38.34
C SER A 652 2.23 7.48 -36.96
N GLU A 653 3.41 8.00 -36.62
CA GLU A 653 4.00 7.78 -35.31
C GLU A 653 3.14 8.35 -34.18
N ALA A 654 2.53 9.52 -34.39
CA ALA A 654 1.58 10.10 -33.45
C ALA A 654 0.30 9.26 -33.29
N ALA A 655 -0.21 8.66 -34.37
CA ALA A 655 -1.42 7.83 -34.30
C ALA A 655 -1.22 6.52 -33.53
N LYS A 656 -0.01 5.94 -33.52
CA LYS A 656 0.23 4.61 -32.94
C LYS A 656 -0.13 4.49 -31.45
N PRO A 657 0.33 5.36 -30.54
CA PRO A 657 -0.07 5.28 -29.13
C PRO A 657 -1.57 5.49 -28.93
N MET A 658 -2.17 6.42 -29.68
CA MET A 658 -3.60 6.70 -29.60
C MET A 658 -4.45 5.50 -30.03
N GLU A 659 -4.01 4.78 -31.06
CA GLU A 659 -4.61 3.54 -31.57
C GLU A 659 -4.49 2.41 -30.55
N LEU A 660 -3.30 2.23 -29.96
CA LEU A 660 -3.05 1.24 -28.92
C LEU A 660 -4.00 1.47 -27.73
N SER A 661 -4.10 2.72 -27.26
CA SER A 661 -5.00 3.06 -26.16
C SER A 661 -6.46 2.82 -26.51
N TYR A 662 -6.88 3.15 -27.73
CA TYR A 662 -8.26 2.92 -28.16
C TYR A 662 -8.62 1.43 -28.25
N GLN A 663 -7.70 0.59 -28.74
CA GLN A 663 -7.98 -0.82 -29.01
C GLN A 663 -7.77 -1.71 -27.80
N LEU A 664 -6.76 -1.44 -26.98
CA LEU A 664 -6.26 -2.38 -25.98
C LEU A 664 -6.32 -1.84 -24.55
N GLU A 665 -6.27 -0.53 -24.34
CA GLU A 665 -6.24 0.04 -22.98
C GLU A 665 -7.66 0.30 -22.44
N PRO A 666 -7.91 -0.02 -21.16
CA PRO A 666 -9.11 0.42 -20.46
C PRO A 666 -9.37 1.93 -20.62
N SER A 667 -10.62 2.32 -20.81
CA SER A 667 -11.03 3.72 -21.02
C SER A 667 -10.69 4.66 -19.87
N GLU A 668 -10.32 4.12 -18.70
CA GLU A 668 -9.90 4.86 -17.52
C GLU A 668 -8.49 5.47 -17.67
N PHE A 669 -7.67 4.93 -18.58
CA PHE A 669 -6.29 5.38 -18.80
C PHE A 669 -6.17 6.57 -19.74
N TRP A 670 -7.23 6.88 -20.48
CA TRP A 670 -7.16 7.88 -21.53
C TRP A 670 -8.48 8.64 -21.67
N ASN A 671 -8.38 9.91 -22.04
CA ASN A 671 -9.57 10.73 -22.25
C ASN A 671 -10.20 10.38 -23.61
N ALA A 672 -11.36 9.71 -23.60
CA ALA A 672 -12.05 9.26 -24.80
C ALA A 672 -12.34 10.39 -25.80
N ALA A 673 -12.77 11.55 -25.31
CA ALA A 673 -13.08 12.70 -26.14
C ALA A 673 -11.82 13.29 -26.80
N SER A 674 -10.72 13.41 -26.07
CA SER A 674 -9.47 13.97 -26.62
C SER A 674 -8.78 12.98 -27.55
N ASN A 675 -8.59 11.73 -27.12
CA ASN A 675 -7.82 10.74 -27.87
C ASN A 675 -8.50 10.36 -29.20
N LEU A 676 -9.82 10.07 -29.21
CA LEU A 676 -10.51 9.70 -30.45
C LEU A 676 -10.57 10.87 -31.44
N LYS A 677 -10.75 12.11 -30.94
CA LYS A 677 -10.69 13.29 -31.80
C LYS A 677 -9.33 13.40 -32.48
N ASN A 678 -8.26 13.32 -31.69
CA ASN A 678 -6.88 13.44 -32.17
C ASN A 678 -6.49 12.28 -33.10
N LEU A 679 -6.87 11.05 -32.77
CA LEU A 679 -6.65 9.89 -33.63
C LEU A 679 -7.33 10.06 -35.00
N GLY A 680 -8.60 10.48 -35.01
CA GLY A 680 -9.29 10.74 -36.27
C GLY A 680 -8.71 11.94 -37.03
N LEU A 681 -8.22 12.98 -36.34
CA LEU A 681 -7.47 14.09 -36.96
C LEU A 681 -6.17 13.61 -37.62
N ALA A 682 -5.43 12.70 -36.97
CA ALA A 682 -4.22 12.12 -37.54
C ALA A 682 -4.52 11.40 -38.87
N TYR A 683 -5.53 10.53 -38.88
CA TYR A 683 -5.95 9.86 -40.13
C TYR A 683 -6.49 10.83 -41.17
N ALA A 684 -7.25 11.85 -40.76
CA ALA A 684 -7.75 12.87 -41.68
C ALA A 684 -6.63 13.62 -42.40
N GLN A 685 -5.52 13.90 -41.71
CA GLN A 685 -4.36 14.56 -42.30
C GLN A 685 -3.58 13.61 -43.21
N MET A 686 -3.44 12.33 -42.83
CA MET A 686 -2.83 11.32 -43.70
C MET A 686 -3.61 11.15 -45.02
N VAL A 687 -4.95 11.17 -44.97
CA VAL A 687 -5.80 11.08 -46.16
C VAL A 687 -5.66 12.31 -47.05
N LYS A 688 -5.51 13.50 -46.46
CA LYS A 688 -5.34 14.76 -47.18
C LYS A 688 -3.96 14.91 -47.84
N SER A 689 -2.94 14.24 -47.30
CA SER A 689 -1.58 14.36 -47.82
C SER A 689 -1.48 13.94 -49.29
N SER A 690 -0.69 14.69 -50.03
CA SER A 690 -0.26 14.39 -51.39
C SER A 690 0.70 13.19 -51.47
N HIS A 691 1.40 12.86 -50.38
CA HIS A 691 2.29 11.71 -50.28
C HIS A 691 1.50 10.41 -50.00
N GLU A 692 2.12 9.26 -50.28
CA GLU A 692 1.55 7.93 -49.97
C GLU A 692 2.63 6.98 -49.46
N PHE A 693 2.26 6.08 -48.55
CA PHE A 693 3.13 4.96 -48.19
C PHE A 693 3.14 3.92 -49.31
N THR A 694 4.31 3.37 -49.62
CA THR A 694 4.39 2.16 -50.44
C THR A 694 3.96 0.94 -49.62
N THR A 695 3.53 -0.14 -50.28
CA THR A 695 3.05 -1.38 -49.62
C THR A 695 4.08 -1.98 -48.65
N SER A 696 5.39 -1.78 -48.90
CA SER A 696 6.48 -2.26 -48.04
C SER A 696 6.86 -1.31 -46.90
N THR A 697 6.36 -0.07 -46.91
CA THR A 697 6.68 0.97 -45.91
C THR A 697 5.46 1.42 -45.13
N ASP A 698 4.31 0.78 -45.30
CA ASP A 698 3.07 1.12 -44.59
C ASP A 698 3.21 0.76 -43.10
N PRO A 699 3.31 1.75 -42.19
CA PRO A 699 3.48 1.51 -40.76
C PRO A 699 2.24 0.94 -40.09
N PHE A 700 1.11 0.85 -40.81
CA PHE A 700 -0.17 0.31 -40.34
C PHE A 700 -0.49 -1.08 -40.93
N PHE A 701 0.50 -1.78 -41.48
CA PHE A 701 0.36 -3.18 -41.87
C PHE A 701 0.36 -4.09 -40.62
N ASN A 702 -0.74 -4.07 -39.86
CA ASN A 702 -0.96 -4.92 -38.68
C ASN A 702 -2.41 -5.42 -38.67
N GLU A 703 -2.62 -6.63 -38.14
CA GLU A 703 -3.85 -7.42 -37.96
C GLU A 703 -5.06 -6.67 -37.35
N VAL A 704 -4.87 -5.45 -36.83
CA VAL A 704 -5.92 -4.66 -36.15
C VAL A 704 -6.45 -3.49 -36.99
N VAL A 705 -5.70 -2.98 -37.98
CA VAL A 705 -6.12 -1.87 -38.85
C VAL A 705 -6.33 -2.39 -40.27
N GLY A 706 -7.59 -2.50 -40.70
CA GLY A 706 -7.93 -2.91 -42.07
C GLY A 706 -8.18 -4.40 -42.30
N ALA A 707 -8.50 -5.17 -41.25
CA ALA A 707 -8.80 -6.61 -41.29
C ALA A 707 -10.07 -7.02 -42.09
N GLY A 708 -10.48 -6.23 -43.08
CA GLY A 708 -11.65 -6.50 -43.93
C GLY A 708 -11.58 -5.86 -45.32
N VAL A 709 -10.42 -5.38 -45.75
CA VAL A 709 -10.25 -4.80 -47.10
C VAL A 709 -9.20 -5.59 -47.86
N GLU A 710 -9.65 -6.42 -48.80
CA GLU A 710 -8.82 -7.44 -49.46
C GLU A 710 -7.69 -6.86 -50.33
N ASP A 711 -7.81 -5.64 -50.87
CA ASP A 711 -6.72 -4.98 -51.63
C ASP A 711 -7.04 -3.50 -51.95
N SER A 712 -6.86 -2.57 -51.00
CA SER A 712 -7.06 -1.14 -51.28
C SER A 712 -5.90 -0.28 -50.79
N ARG A 713 -5.74 0.92 -51.37
CA ARG A 713 -4.60 1.80 -51.10
C ARG A 713 -4.64 2.29 -49.65
N PHE A 714 -3.48 2.66 -49.10
CA PHE A 714 -3.35 3.20 -47.73
C PHE A 714 -4.41 4.26 -47.38
N LYS A 715 -4.70 5.18 -48.31
CA LYS A 715 -5.69 6.25 -48.10
C LYS A 715 -7.12 5.74 -47.94
N ASP A 716 -7.48 4.64 -48.60
CA ASP A 716 -8.82 4.06 -48.50
C ASP A 716 -8.99 3.45 -47.09
N ARG A 717 -7.96 2.77 -46.56
CA ARG A 717 -7.94 2.27 -45.17
C ARG A 717 -7.95 3.40 -44.15
N ALA A 718 -7.09 4.40 -44.32
CA ALA A 718 -7.02 5.55 -43.42
C ALA A 718 -8.36 6.31 -43.39
N SER A 719 -9.06 6.42 -44.52
CA SER A 719 -10.40 7.01 -44.60
C SER A 719 -11.44 6.19 -43.83
N ALA A 720 -11.42 4.86 -43.98
CA ALA A 720 -12.33 3.98 -43.23
C ALA A 720 -12.09 4.09 -41.72
N ARG A 721 -10.82 4.05 -41.28
CA ARG A 721 -10.45 4.16 -39.86
C ARG A 721 -10.79 5.53 -39.29
N MET A 722 -10.55 6.61 -40.03
CA MET A 722 -10.98 7.97 -39.67
C MET A 722 -12.48 8.03 -39.38
N LEU A 723 -13.31 7.49 -40.28
CA LEU A 723 -14.76 7.50 -40.13
C LEU A 723 -15.23 6.66 -38.95
N GLU A 724 -14.61 5.50 -38.72
CA GLU A 724 -14.91 4.65 -37.58
C GLU A 724 -14.60 5.35 -36.26
N VAL A 725 -13.37 5.84 -36.10
CA VAL A 725 -12.90 6.52 -34.88
C VAL A 725 -13.74 7.76 -34.58
N TRP A 726 -14.01 8.60 -35.59
CA TRP A 726 -14.87 9.77 -35.39
C TRP A 726 -16.34 9.41 -35.14
N ASN A 727 -16.85 8.32 -35.72
CA ASN A 727 -18.18 7.85 -35.38
C ASN A 727 -18.27 7.41 -33.91
N SER A 728 -17.24 6.73 -33.40
CA SER A 728 -17.12 6.41 -31.97
C SER A 728 -16.99 7.66 -31.10
N TRP A 729 -16.20 8.65 -31.53
CA TRP A 729 -16.07 9.93 -30.84
C TRP A 729 -17.41 10.67 -30.71
N LEU A 730 -18.25 10.65 -31.74
CA LEU A 730 -19.58 11.26 -31.70
C LEU A 730 -20.54 10.62 -30.69
N GLN A 731 -20.25 9.40 -30.23
CA GLN A 731 -21.00 8.73 -29.16
C GLN A 731 -20.50 9.10 -27.76
N VAL A 732 -19.31 9.69 -27.65
CA VAL A 732 -18.75 10.15 -26.37
C VAL A 732 -19.54 11.38 -25.89
N PRO A 733 -20.15 11.36 -24.69
CA PRO A 733 -20.99 12.46 -24.21
C PRO A 733 -20.28 13.82 -24.22
N GLU A 734 -19.01 13.85 -23.81
CA GLU A 734 -18.17 15.05 -23.69
C GLU A 734 -17.82 15.65 -25.04
N ALA A 735 -17.83 14.86 -26.12
CA ALA A 735 -17.53 15.34 -27.47
C ALA A 735 -18.48 16.45 -27.93
N LYS A 736 -19.73 16.48 -27.43
CA LYS A 736 -20.73 17.51 -27.78
C LYS A 736 -20.34 18.91 -27.33
N LEU A 737 -19.44 19.03 -26.36
CA LEU A 737 -18.92 20.30 -25.86
C LEU A 737 -17.77 20.85 -26.73
N ASP A 738 -17.23 20.03 -27.62
CA ASP A 738 -16.11 20.39 -28.48
C ASP A 738 -16.57 21.27 -29.65
N GLN A 739 -15.82 22.35 -29.93
CA GLN A 739 -16.12 23.27 -31.03
C GLN A 739 -16.11 22.59 -32.41
N GLY A 740 -15.36 21.51 -32.57
CA GLY A 740 -15.27 20.72 -33.80
C GLY A 740 -16.41 19.72 -34.00
N TYR A 741 -17.33 19.57 -33.05
CA TYR A 741 -18.34 18.50 -33.06
C TYR A 741 -19.21 18.51 -34.32
N GLU A 742 -19.83 19.64 -34.66
CA GLU A 742 -20.73 19.71 -35.83
C GLU A 742 -19.98 19.55 -37.16
N ALA A 743 -18.72 19.98 -37.23
CA ALA A 743 -17.88 19.77 -38.40
C ALA A 743 -17.60 18.28 -38.65
N ILE A 744 -17.13 17.56 -37.60
CA ILE A 744 -16.87 16.13 -37.66
C ILE A 744 -18.16 15.35 -37.94
N ARG A 745 -19.26 15.69 -37.25
CA ARG A 745 -20.58 15.08 -37.44
C ARG A 745 -21.08 15.21 -38.89
N SER A 746 -20.90 16.37 -39.50
CA SER A 746 -21.26 16.62 -40.90
C SER A 746 -20.47 15.74 -41.86
N ILE A 747 -19.16 15.54 -41.59
CA ILE A 747 -18.30 14.66 -42.39
C ILE A 747 -18.75 13.21 -42.24
N VAL A 748 -18.87 12.69 -41.01
CA VAL A 748 -19.24 11.29 -40.75
C VAL A 748 -20.60 10.97 -41.39
N ARG A 749 -21.59 11.84 -41.25
CA ARG A 749 -22.94 11.64 -41.84
C ARG A 749 -22.96 11.53 -43.37
N LYS A 750 -21.98 12.11 -44.08
CA LYS A 750 -21.90 12.01 -45.55
C LYS A 750 -21.50 10.62 -46.01
N PHE A 751 -20.74 9.88 -45.19
CA PHE A 751 -20.11 8.62 -45.58
C PHE A 751 -20.62 7.41 -44.77
N VAL A 752 -21.16 7.63 -43.57
CA VAL A 752 -21.77 6.60 -42.71
C VAL A 752 -23.27 6.88 -42.62
N PRO A 753 -24.13 6.05 -43.23
CA PRO A 753 -25.59 6.21 -43.16
C PRO A 753 -26.07 6.10 -41.71
N GLU A 754 -26.91 7.02 -41.23
CA GLU A 754 -27.62 6.80 -39.96
C GLU A 754 -28.51 5.55 -40.12
N GLU A 755 -28.38 4.58 -39.21
CA GLU A 755 -29.35 3.48 -39.08
C GLU A 755 -30.73 4.06 -38.73
N LYS A 756 -31.48 4.47 -39.76
CA LYS A 756 -32.90 4.77 -39.63
C LYS A 756 -33.64 3.46 -39.39
N LYS A 757 -33.96 3.18 -38.12
CA LYS A 757 -35.15 2.46 -37.63
C LYS A 757 -35.80 1.51 -38.65
N LEU A 758 -35.45 0.23 -38.56
CA LEU A 758 -36.18 -0.90 -39.15
C LEU A 758 -37.64 -1.06 -38.65
N GLU A 759 -38.19 -0.13 -37.86
CA GLU A 759 -39.56 -0.19 -37.34
C GLU A 759 -40.64 0.51 -38.19
N LYS A 760 -40.30 1.24 -39.28
CA LYS A 760 -41.32 1.95 -40.09
C LYS A 760 -41.71 1.28 -41.41
N SER A 761 -41.04 0.21 -41.86
CA SER A 761 -41.46 -0.52 -43.07
C SER A 761 -42.39 -1.71 -42.78
N SER A 762 -42.44 -2.23 -41.54
CA SER A 762 -43.35 -3.34 -41.16
C SER A 762 -44.80 -2.90 -40.90
N LYS A 763 -45.03 -1.59 -40.63
CA LYS A 763 -46.39 -1.04 -40.40
C LYS A 763 -47.12 -0.59 -41.67
N ARG A 764 -46.46 -0.55 -42.84
CA ARG A 764 -47.11 -0.15 -44.12
C ARG A 764 -47.50 -1.32 -45.03
N ARG A 765 -47.10 -2.56 -44.71
CA ARG A 765 -47.49 -3.77 -45.47
C ARG A 765 -48.62 -4.61 -44.86
N LYS A 766 -49.16 -4.25 -43.68
CA LYS A 766 -50.36 -4.87 -43.08
C LYS A 766 -51.59 -3.97 -43.21
N LYS A 767 -52.02 -3.68 -44.44
CA LYS A 767 -53.39 -3.20 -44.74
C LYS A 767 -53.63 -3.29 -46.24
N LYS A 768 -53.95 -4.50 -46.72
CA LYS A 768 -54.83 -4.81 -47.87
C LYS A 768 -54.63 -6.27 -48.28
N SER A 769 -55.50 -7.15 -47.80
CA SER A 769 -56.05 -8.23 -48.63
C SER A 769 -57.43 -8.63 -48.10
N PRO A 770 -58.39 -8.97 -48.98
CA PRO A 770 -59.81 -9.07 -48.65
C PRO A 770 -60.22 -10.50 -48.26
N LYS A 771 -61.28 -10.60 -47.45
CA LYS A 771 -62.00 -11.85 -47.14
C LYS A 771 -62.64 -12.45 -48.41
N LYS A 772 -62.45 -13.76 -48.61
CA LYS A 772 -63.39 -14.81 -49.11
C LYS A 772 -62.52 -15.98 -49.61
N ARG A 773 -62.87 -17.26 -49.56
CA ARG A 773 -63.83 -18.13 -48.86
C ARG A 773 -63.52 -19.53 -49.44
N VAL A 774 -63.81 -20.58 -48.67
CA VAL A 774 -64.09 -21.97 -49.09
C VAL A 774 -62.92 -22.98 -49.13
N SER A 775 -63.06 -23.95 -48.21
CA SER A 775 -62.52 -25.31 -48.16
C SER A 775 -62.79 -26.08 -49.46
N THR A 776 -61.95 -26.99 -49.93
CA THR A 776 -62.01 -28.41 -49.56
C THR A 776 -60.86 -29.20 -50.19
N LYS A 777 -60.21 -30.03 -49.36
CA LYS A 777 -59.87 -31.46 -49.53
C LYS A 777 -59.27 -32.00 -50.84
N THR A 778 -58.33 -32.94 -50.60
CA THR A 778 -57.79 -34.04 -51.46
C THR A 778 -56.85 -33.61 -52.59
N GLY A 779 -55.70 -34.24 -52.86
CA GLY A 779 -55.04 -35.45 -52.38
C GLY A 779 -54.15 -36.00 -53.50
N LYS A 780 -53.02 -36.64 -53.15
CA LYS A 780 -52.03 -37.33 -54.04
C LYS A 780 -51.25 -36.37 -54.96
N LYS A 781 -49.93 -36.46 -55.16
CA LYS A 781 -48.92 -37.53 -55.01
C LYS A 781 -47.68 -36.95 -54.33
#